data_AF-A0AAC9NIN6-F1
#
_entry.id   AF-A0AAC9NIN6-F1
#
_cell.length_a   1.000
_cell.length_b   1.000
_cell.length_c   1.000
_cell.angle_alpha   90.00
_cell.angle_beta   90.00
_cell.angle_gamma   90.00
#
_symmetry.space_group_name_H-M   'P 1'
#
loop_
_entity.id
_entity.type
_entity.pdbx_description
1 polymer ?
#
loop_
_entity_poly.entity_id
_entity_poly.type
_entity_poly.pdbx_seq_one_letter_code
_entity_poly.pdbx_strand_id
1 'polypeptide(L)'
;MDNEELPQILEGKGPRKSPARDEDNRAQFLSAFAKYDGFEALHQLAERYLDIPKSLAGLWLNLDNLPEILACAIQWSLGQGPIYTHDLDEIFHHLGRWIEIVQAERQSPELQKIYLLSKVERRCGPEAGDGEASNKKRVLKSIGPPFWGIEEEHPVWMTLWYRSGTPPTEAIYTVRDQVYRGLQGLYLSSYMRLRRSHEESQSKYFHGSELYARLRDSGRLLRKIHSIEHGFLLERLSTHCFAYNKPNAMHQVFSDIHANPEELFRQEFAGFADVVNFGYVLRHPSEFAKKLVDTFSLPGDRKKIPQRKLTDSRIYEDHHLFWIAQGFPTIASKRKSNTRPHIEWIGPELDTVATLFEEGAHPGEYLEAEEIFFEPDDFLDPASTDGGPRELPPLNTLYAAARARYRMEIMRAQSFRNRLDRARAPLFVRVIGVLQDLYSQSLMDAGDQANALLNETVKLCAVALFTGHSLKEATSLHCFTSIEELPSEWKIAYSDQYRVWLRPYPVPDRNKNARIIFSDSVAVSPRIAFSDIWSVGQLLPKTRNKKWFTQTDAVYKKVFITQIAPTLIEAGVDEDWVGVDSIGELLPSWFEGLEEGELLRNCALFGRSSPQSEVQSHYAALDRAVLDDYYCKIMRNLWKQIQVATPDDQKLLKDGSLVKSLFSLSKNTAQIPNSLTGNDWAPKVEGIKTLLEMLRAQIADHDQQEPHQYHNLVVAYTGIALSIVTAFRNANTPILDLGLIDQETGFLHMEEKDRDNGSHARLVWIPDDVRACVSAYLNHLKRLWVTLSFQTSPELKVPATKNRDIRIYGTKSFALSLQSSLFLFEEVGGIWQPKEFSGRRLQALLDSLKLGSWPIPNNGRHFLATTLFNEKQKSFATVIKTVMGHWQLGESPWGPDSAMDPYYLREALKSPFEKLLGKEGIDFQVIDF
;
A
#
# COMPACT_ATOMS: atom_id res chain seq x y z
N MET A 1 -44.37 10.36 42.52
CA MET A 1 -45.15 10.96 41.43
C MET A 1 -45.74 9.81 40.63
N ASP A 2 -47.05 9.82 40.38
CA ASP A 2 -47.76 8.75 39.65
C ASP A 2 -47.41 8.76 38.15
N ASN A 3 -47.34 7.56 37.58
CA ASN A 3 -46.81 7.26 36.24
C ASN A 3 -47.70 7.70 35.06
N GLU A 4 -48.83 8.36 35.30
CA GLU A 4 -49.83 8.63 34.25
C GLU A 4 -49.76 10.03 33.61
N GLU A 5 -49.00 10.99 34.16
CA GLU A 5 -48.92 12.35 33.59
C GLU A 5 -47.77 12.58 32.57
N LEU A 6 -46.82 11.65 32.46
CA LEU A 6 -45.66 11.79 31.57
C LEU A 6 -45.98 11.67 30.05
N PRO A 7 -46.94 10.84 29.59
CA PRO A 7 -47.17 10.66 28.15
C PRO A 7 -47.79 11.86 27.44
N GLN A 8 -48.60 12.67 28.11
CA GLN A 8 -49.35 13.76 27.47
C GLN A 8 -48.49 14.98 27.09
N ILE A 9 -47.28 15.12 27.65
CA ILE A 9 -46.36 16.22 27.30
C ILE A 9 -45.62 15.95 25.98
N LEU A 10 -45.57 14.70 25.50
CA LEU A 10 -44.66 14.27 24.42
C LEU A 10 -45.30 14.09 23.03
N GLU A 11 -46.63 14.09 22.89
CA GLU A 11 -47.29 13.78 21.60
C GLU A 11 -47.49 14.98 20.63
N GLY A 12 -47.01 16.18 20.97
CA GLY A 12 -47.41 17.40 20.24
C GLY A 12 -46.49 17.97 19.16
N LYS A 13 -45.25 17.49 18.93
CA LYS A 13 -44.30 18.19 18.02
C LYS A 13 -43.40 17.21 17.25
N GLY A 14 -43.40 17.30 15.91
CA GLY A 14 -42.48 16.60 15.00
C GLY A 14 -40.99 16.91 15.25
N PRO A 15 -40.05 16.32 14.49
CA PRO A 15 -38.65 16.22 14.87
C PRO A 15 -37.98 17.60 14.92
N ARG A 16 -38.00 18.22 16.10
CA ARG A 16 -37.07 19.29 16.47
C ARG A 16 -35.77 18.63 16.91
N LYS A 17 -34.65 19.29 16.61
CA LYS A 17 -33.32 19.01 17.20
C LYS A 17 -33.50 18.64 18.68
N SER A 18 -32.88 17.54 19.15
CA SER A 18 -33.02 17.05 20.54
C SER A 18 -32.89 18.22 21.52
N PRO A 19 -33.95 18.60 22.27
CA PRO A 19 -33.90 19.74 23.18
C PRO A 19 -33.05 19.47 24.43
N ALA A 20 -32.77 18.21 24.78
CA ALA A 20 -32.07 17.85 26.01
C ALA A 20 -30.57 18.22 26.03
N ARG A 21 -29.94 18.45 24.86
CA ARG A 21 -28.51 18.80 24.79
C ARG A 21 -28.20 20.25 25.17
N ASP A 22 -29.18 21.14 25.04
CA ASP A 22 -29.07 22.59 25.32
C ASP A 22 -30.00 23.07 26.46
N GLU A 23 -30.75 22.16 27.12
CA GLU A 23 -31.60 22.52 28.25
C GLU A 23 -30.74 22.87 29.48
N ASP A 24 -30.74 24.15 29.82
CA ASP A 24 -30.13 24.70 31.03
C ASP A 24 -30.88 24.19 32.27
N ASN A 25 -30.44 23.02 32.76
CA ASN A 25 -31.01 22.38 33.94
C ASN A 25 -30.40 22.91 35.26
N ARG A 26 -29.66 24.03 35.21
CA ARG A 26 -28.98 24.64 36.37
C ARG A 26 -29.94 25.01 37.49
N ALA A 27 -31.10 25.59 37.16
CA ALA A 27 -32.09 25.96 38.17
C ALA A 27 -32.64 24.74 38.92
N GLN A 28 -32.87 23.64 38.20
CA GLN A 28 -33.35 22.37 38.78
C GLN A 28 -32.26 21.74 39.66
N PHE A 29 -31.02 21.75 39.19
CA PHE A 29 -29.87 21.32 39.98
C PHE A 29 -29.70 22.14 41.25
N LEU A 30 -29.65 23.48 41.17
CA LEU A 30 -29.53 24.34 42.34
C LEU A 30 -30.71 24.16 43.33
N SER A 31 -31.93 23.94 42.82
CA SER A 31 -33.08 23.67 43.68
C SER A 31 -32.95 22.37 44.49
N ALA A 32 -32.31 21.33 43.92
CA ALA A 32 -32.06 20.06 44.61
C ALA A 32 -31.11 20.23 45.81
N PHE A 33 -30.30 21.29 45.80
CA PHE A 33 -29.32 21.60 46.86
C PHE A 33 -29.70 22.81 47.71
N ALA A 34 -30.92 23.35 47.58
CA ALA A 34 -31.36 24.53 48.33
C ALA A 34 -31.32 24.36 49.85
N LYS A 35 -31.28 23.11 50.35
CA LYS A 35 -31.11 22.78 51.78
C LYS A 35 -29.68 22.96 52.32
N TYR A 36 -28.69 23.15 51.44
CA TYR A 36 -27.30 23.37 51.82
C TYR A 36 -26.97 24.86 51.76
N ASP A 37 -26.85 25.48 52.92
CA ASP A 37 -26.49 26.90 53.03
C ASP A 37 -25.17 27.18 52.30
N GLY A 38 -25.20 28.15 51.38
CA GLY A 38 -24.05 28.57 50.59
C GLY A 38 -23.70 27.67 49.41
N PHE A 39 -24.48 26.62 49.09
CA PHE A 39 -24.19 25.75 47.94
C PHE A 39 -24.18 26.49 46.62
N GLU A 40 -25.06 27.48 46.42
CA GLU A 40 -25.07 28.27 45.19
C GLU A 40 -23.73 28.98 44.97
N ALA A 41 -23.13 29.55 46.02
CA ALA A 41 -21.81 30.17 45.94
C ALA A 41 -20.71 29.12 45.64
N LEU A 42 -20.79 27.93 46.26
CA LEU A 42 -19.87 26.82 45.96
C LEU A 42 -20.02 26.33 44.51
N HIS A 43 -21.24 26.24 43.99
CA HIS A 43 -21.49 25.82 42.61
C HIS A 43 -21.02 26.86 41.60
N GLN A 44 -21.24 28.16 41.86
CA GLN A 44 -20.69 29.24 41.03
C GLN A 44 -19.16 29.22 41.01
N LEU A 45 -18.52 28.88 42.13
CA LEU A 45 -17.08 28.66 42.20
C LEU A 45 -16.66 27.43 41.37
N ALA A 46 -17.40 26.32 41.46
CA ALA A 46 -17.13 25.11 40.70
C ALA A 46 -17.29 25.32 39.18
N GLU A 47 -18.38 25.97 38.75
CA GLU A 47 -18.58 26.39 37.36
C GLU A 47 -17.41 27.24 36.87
N ARG A 48 -16.94 28.16 37.72
CA ARG A 48 -15.80 29.02 37.42
C ARG A 48 -14.51 28.24 37.27
N TYR A 49 -14.15 27.31 38.15
CA TYR A 49 -12.81 26.69 38.11
C TYR A 49 -12.75 25.35 37.39
N LEU A 50 -13.88 24.66 37.20
CA LEU A 50 -13.96 23.37 36.49
C LEU A 50 -14.56 23.50 35.09
N ASP A 51 -15.01 24.71 34.72
CA ASP A 51 -15.60 24.98 33.41
C ASP A 51 -16.82 24.09 33.12
N ILE A 52 -17.70 23.97 34.13
CA ILE A 52 -18.86 23.08 34.08
C ILE A 52 -19.83 23.57 32.98
N PRO A 53 -20.21 22.72 32.02
CA PRO A 53 -21.16 23.10 30.97
C PRO A 53 -22.56 23.32 31.56
N LYS A 54 -23.37 24.16 30.90
CA LYS A 54 -24.75 24.45 31.32
C LYS A 54 -25.64 23.21 31.38
N SER A 55 -25.38 22.22 30.51
CA SER A 55 -26.01 20.91 30.59
C SER A 55 -25.28 20.03 31.60
N LEU A 56 -25.92 19.76 32.73
CA LEU A 56 -25.35 19.01 33.84
C LEU A 56 -25.46 17.47 33.68
N ALA A 57 -25.92 16.97 32.52
CA ALA A 57 -26.00 15.53 32.25
C ALA A 57 -24.62 14.83 32.34
N GLY A 58 -23.53 15.54 32.00
CA GLY A 58 -22.16 15.04 32.15
C GLY A 58 -21.55 15.17 33.55
N LEU A 59 -22.17 15.93 34.43
CA LEU A 59 -21.71 16.04 35.82
C LEU A 59 -21.71 14.68 36.51
N TRP A 60 -22.71 13.84 36.24
CA TRP A 60 -22.86 12.58 36.95
C TRP A 60 -21.72 11.58 36.79
N LEU A 61 -21.17 11.48 35.58
CA LEU A 61 -20.10 10.54 35.24
C LEU A 61 -18.73 11.09 35.67
N ASN A 62 -18.57 12.42 35.67
CA ASN A 62 -17.38 13.08 36.18
C ASN A 62 -17.28 13.01 37.71
N LEU A 63 -18.40 13.02 38.45
CA LEU A 63 -18.40 12.93 39.93
C LEU A 63 -17.77 11.64 40.48
N ASP A 64 -17.65 10.58 39.67
CA ASP A 64 -16.95 9.34 40.04
C ASP A 64 -15.43 9.44 39.91
N ASN A 65 -14.93 10.29 39.01
CA ASN A 65 -13.49 10.43 38.73
C ASN A 65 -12.89 11.68 39.38
N LEU A 66 -13.71 12.74 39.48
CA LEU A 66 -13.32 14.06 39.94
C LEU A 66 -12.70 14.08 41.35
N PRO A 67 -13.18 13.30 42.36
CA PRO A 67 -12.56 13.31 43.69
C PRO A 67 -11.10 12.86 43.65
N GLU A 68 -10.80 11.83 42.86
CA GLU A 68 -9.46 11.25 42.75
C GLU A 68 -8.54 12.18 41.95
N ILE A 69 -9.05 12.81 40.89
CA ILE A 69 -8.30 13.83 40.14
C ILE A 69 -8.07 15.09 40.98
N LEU A 70 -9.05 15.51 41.78
CA LEU A 70 -8.93 16.66 42.69
C LEU A 70 -7.90 16.37 43.78
N ALA A 71 -7.88 15.16 44.33
CA ALA A 71 -6.84 14.73 45.26
C ALA A 71 -5.45 14.82 44.63
N CYS A 72 -5.28 14.39 43.37
CA CYS A 72 -4.04 14.60 42.64
C CYS A 72 -3.72 16.09 42.44
N ALA A 73 -4.69 16.92 42.03
CA ALA A 73 -4.50 18.36 41.82
C ALA A 73 -4.10 19.09 43.12
N ILE A 74 -4.70 18.72 44.26
CA ILE A 74 -4.35 19.21 45.59
C ILE A 74 -2.92 18.82 45.96
N GLN A 75 -2.53 17.56 45.72
CA GLN A 75 -1.15 17.13 45.94
C GLN A 75 -0.16 17.95 45.09
N TRP A 76 -0.53 18.27 43.84
CA TRP A 76 0.26 19.16 42.98
C TRP A 76 0.23 20.63 43.41
N SER A 77 -0.75 21.08 44.18
CA SER A 77 -0.79 22.47 44.68
C SER A 77 -0.12 22.63 46.05
N LEU A 78 -0.14 21.60 46.90
CA LEU A 78 0.36 21.57 48.27
C LEU A 78 1.80 21.02 48.41
N GLY A 79 2.50 20.77 47.30
CA GLY A 79 3.86 20.23 47.32
C GLY A 79 4.81 21.11 48.15
N GLN A 80 5.71 20.50 48.94
CA GLN A 80 6.74 21.25 49.66
C GLN A 80 7.84 21.71 48.69
N GLY A 81 7.85 23.00 48.32
CA GLY A 81 8.89 23.60 47.51
C GLY A 81 8.61 25.08 47.18
N PRO A 82 9.63 25.88 46.83
CA PRO A 82 9.51 27.34 46.62
C PRO A 82 8.65 27.74 45.41
N ILE A 83 8.17 26.76 44.63
CA ILE A 83 7.34 26.93 43.43
C ILE A 83 5.84 26.79 43.76
N TYR A 84 5.49 26.18 44.89
CA TYR A 84 4.11 25.92 45.29
C TYR A 84 3.63 27.02 46.24
N THR A 85 2.81 27.92 45.73
CA THR A 85 2.05 28.87 46.56
C THR A 85 0.79 28.17 47.07
N HIS A 86 0.47 28.36 48.36
CA HIS A 86 -0.82 27.96 48.99
C HIS A 86 -1.99 28.83 48.52
N ASP A 87 -1.91 29.36 47.30
CA ASP A 87 -2.92 30.25 46.76
C ASP A 87 -4.23 29.49 46.55
N LEU A 88 -4.22 28.33 45.92
CA LEU A 88 -5.43 27.58 45.59
C LEU A 88 -6.09 26.81 46.75
N ASP A 89 -5.53 26.82 47.96
CA ASP A 89 -6.00 25.99 49.09
C ASP A 89 -7.48 26.23 49.43
N GLU A 90 -7.89 27.49 49.47
CA GLU A 90 -9.28 27.87 49.72
C GLU A 90 -10.20 27.40 48.58
N ILE A 91 -9.75 27.49 47.33
CA ILE A 91 -10.52 27.04 46.16
C ILE A 91 -10.68 25.53 46.18
N PHE A 92 -9.60 24.78 46.44
CA PHE A 92 -9.65 23.32 46.56
C PHE A 92 -10.50 22.86 47.74
N HIS A 93 -10.44 23.55 48.87
CA HIS A 93 -11.30 23.27 50.02
C HIS A 93 -12.79 23.44 49.66
N HIS A 94 -13.14 24.54 48.99
CA HIS A 94 -14.50 24.79 48.53
C HIS A 94 -14.95 23.80 47.44
N LEU A 95 -14.08 23.42 46.51
CA LEU A 95 -14.38 22.38 45.51
C LEU A 95 -14.56 21.01 46.15
N GLY A 96 -13.74 20.65 47.15
CA GLY A 96 -13.89 19.42 47.93
C GLY A 96 -15.24 19.37 48.63
N ARG A 97 -15.60 20.45 49.35
CA ARG A 97 -16.92 20.58 49.99
C ARG A 97 -18.07 20.53 48.99
N TRP A 98 -17.90 21.14 47.81
CA TRP A 98 -18.89 21.07 46.73
C TRP A 98 -19.08 19.62 46.25
N ILE A 99 -18.00 18.87 46.00
CA ILE A 99 -18.07 17.46 45.61
C ILE A 99 -18.74 16.61 46.69
N GLU A 100 -18.37 16.79 47.96
CA GLU A 100 -18.95 16.04 49.09
C GLU A 100 -20.47 16.25 49.16
N ILE A 101 -20.94 17.49 49.03
CA ILE A 101 -22.37 17.82 49.03
C ILE A 101 -23.06 17.16 47.83
N VAL A 102 -22.47 17.28 46.62
CA VAL A 102 -23.05 16.71 45.40
C VAL A 102 -23.10 15.17 45.45
N GLN A 103 -22.08 14.53 46.03
CA GLN A 103 -22.02 13.08 46.20
C GLN A 103 -22.98 12.57 47.29
N ALA A 104 -23.19 13.33 48.37
CA ALA A 104 -24.15 12.97 49.41
C ALA A 104 -25.58 12.92 48.86
N GLU A 105 -25.91 13.82 47.94
CA GLU A 105 -27.22 13.86 47.27
C GLU A 105 -27.32 12.98 46.03
N ARG A 106 -26.33 12.12 45.76
CA ARG A 106 -26.31 11.28 44.55
C ARG A 106 -27.50 10.30 44.45
N GLN A 107 -28.23 10.08 45.53
CA GLN A 107 -29.46 9.27 45.49
C GLN A 107 -30.74 10.11 45.51
N SER A 108 -30.63 11.45 45.47
CA SER A 108 -31.81 12.31 45.45
C SER A 108 -32.59 12.10 44.15
N PRO A 109 -33.94 12.07 44.22
CA PRO A 109 -34.79 11.90 43.06
C PRO A 109 -34.52 12.92 41.95
N GLU A 110 -34.18 14.15 42.32
CA GLU A 110 -33.91 15.27 41.41
C GLU A 110 -32.62 15.07 40.61
N LEU A 111 -31.56 14.57 41.26
CA LEU A 111 -30.29 14.24 40.58
C LEU A 111 -30.37 12.93 39.82
N GLN A 112 -31.08 11.93 40.35
CA GLN A 112 -31.44 10.71 39.63
C GLN A 112 -32.24 11.03 38.35
N LYS A 113 -33.08 12.07 38.36
CA LYS A 113 -33.78 12.55 37.16
C LYS A 113 -32.82 13.14 36.13
N ILE A 114 -31.84 13.95 36.53
CA ILE A 114 -30.76 14.44 35.64
C ILE A 114 -29.94 13.26 35.07
N TYR A 115 -29.61 12.27 35.90
CA TYR A 115 -28.94 11.04 35.48
C TYR A 115 -29.78 10.21 34.51
N LEU A 116 -31.07 10.01 34.79
CA LEU A 116 -32.00 9.28 33.92
C LEU A 116 -32.18 9.99 32.59
N LEU A 117 -32.26 11.32 32.56
CA LEU A 117 -32.26 12.08 31.31
C LEU A 117 -31.01 11.81 30.46
N SER A 118 -29.82 11.68 31.09
CA SER A 118 -28.58 11.27 30.41
C SER A 118 -28.59 9.82 29.89
N LYS A 119 -29.39 8.93 30.51
CA LYS A 119 -29.52 7.50 30.16
C LYS A 119 -30.65 7.23 29.17
N VAL A 120 -31.72 8.02 29.17
CA VAL A 120 -32.86 7.88 28.26
C VAL A 120 -32.47 8.25 26.83
N GLU A 121 -31.53 9.18 26.62
CA GLU A 121 -30.90 9.40 25.29
C GLU A 121 -30.09 8.18 24.79
N ARG A 122 -29.68 7.24 25.66
CA ARG A 122 -29.08 5.95 25.22
C ARG A 122 -30.11 4.90 24.81
N ARG A 123 -31.39 5.05 25.17
CA ARG A 123 -32.44 4.03 24.95
C ARG A 123 -33.61 4.45 24.04
N CYS A 124 -33.78 5.74 23.72
CA CYS A 124 -34.81 6.18 22.77
C CYS A 124 -34.39 6.04 21.29
N GLY A 125 -33.91 4.86 20.90
CA GLY A 125 -34.16 4.30 19.58
C GLY A 125 -35.19 3.18 19.78
N PRO A 126 -36.40 3.27 19.22
CA PRO A 126 -37.58 2.57 19.74
C PRO A 126 -37.40 1.04 19.76
N GLU A 127 -37.68 0.46 20.91
CA GLU A 127 -38.03 -0.95 21.11
C GLU A 127 -39.30 -1.01 21.95
N ALA A 128 -40.44 -1.21 21.29
CA ALA A 128 -41.59 -1.94 21.83
C ALA A 128 -42.60 -2.17 20.68
N GLY A 129 -42.82 -3.44 20.34
CA GLY A 129 -43.76 -3.88 19.32
C GLY A 129 -43.38 -5.25 18.79
N ASP A 130 -43.61 -6.28 19.60
CA ASP A 130 -43.34 -7.68 19.31
C ASP A 130 -43.99 -8.15 18.00
N GLY A 131 -43.19 -8.82 17.16
CA GLY A 131 -43.66 -9.44 15.92
C GLY A 131 -42.52 -9.97 15.04
N GLU A 132 -42.13 -11.22 15.31
CA GLU A 132 -41.38 -12.16 14.46
C GLU A 132 -39.92 -11.86 14.04
N ALA A 133 -39.07 -12.81 14.44
CA ALA A 133 -37.63 -12.83 14.35
C ALA A 133 -37.10 -12.96 12.92
N SER A 134 -36.61 -11.86 12.33
CA SER A 134 -35.50 -11.85 11.36
C SER A 134 -34.99 -10.43 11.11
N ASN A 135 -33.67 -10.31 10.91
CA ASN A 135 -32.94 -9.12 10.45
C ASN A 135 -32.98 -7.84 11.31
N LYS A 136 -31.94 -7.68 12.13
CA LYS A 136 -31.19 -6.41 12.32
C LYS A 136 -29.92 -6.67 13.15
N LYS A 137 -28.81 -7.07 12.49
CA LYS A 137 -27.47 -6.78 13.05
C LYS A 137 -27.29 -5.26 12.99
N ARG A 138 -27.75 -4.60 14.05
CA ARG A 138 -27.40 -3.22 14.39
C ARG A 138 -25.88 -3.14 14.43
N VAL A 139 -25.36 -2.35 13.52
CA VAL A 139 -24.08 -1.68 13.63
C VAL A 139 -24.02 -1.02 15.03
N LEU A 140 -23.24 -1.61 15.94
CA LEU A 140 -22.65 -0.90 17.08
C LEU A 140 -21.60 0.08 16.52
N LYS A 141 -22.07 1.08 15.75
CA LYS A 141 -21.32 2.30 15.52
C LYS A 141 -21.20 2.88 16.91
N SER A 142 -19.97 2.93 17.41
CA SER A 142 -19.58 3.59 18.65
C SER A 142 -20.49 4.79 18.87
N ILE A 143 -21.36 4.69 19.87
CA ILE A 143 -22.13 5.83 20.35
C ILE A 143 -21.06 6.88 20.67
N GLY A 144 -20.96 7.92 19.86
CA GLY A 144 -20.07 9.03 20.14
C GLY A 144 -20.32 9.51 21.57
N PRO A 145 -19.30 10.00 22.29
CA PRO A 145 -19.50 10.51 23.64
C PRO A 145 -20.66 11.53 23.63
N PRO A 146 -21.48 11.59 24.69
CA PRO A 146 -22.77 12.32 24.69
C PRO A 146 -22.66 13.85 24.53
N PHE A 147 -21.54 14.40 24.07
CA PHE A 147 -21.13 15.79 24.19
C PHE A 147 -20.64 16.45 22.91
N TRP A 148 -21.07 15.97 21.74
CA TRP A 148 -20.73 16.57 20.45
C TRP A 148 -21.17 18.05 20.43
N GLY A 149 -20.22 18.99 20.60
CA GLY A 149 -20.42 20.43 20.80
C GLY A 149 -19.69 21.01 22.02
N ILE A 150 -19.77 20.36 23.19
CA ILE A 150 -19.02 20.73 24.41
C ILE A 150 -17.51 20.50 24.22
N GLU A 151 -17.14 19.66 23.25
CA GLU A 151 -15.75 19.27 22.96
C GLU A 151 -14.83 20.41 22.49
N GLU A 152 -15.39 21.54 22.07
CA GLU A 152 -14.62 22.70 21.62
C GLU A 152 -14.53 23.83 22.66
N GLU A 153 -15.49 23.90 23.59
CA GLU A 153 -15.68 25.03 24.50
C GLU A 153 -15.28 24.73 25.96
N HIS A 154 -15.34 23.47 26.41
CA HIS A 154 -15.07 23.10 27.82
C HIS A 154 -13.98 22.01 27.99
N PRO A 155 -12.70 22.33 27.70
CA PRO A 155 -11.62 21.33 27.64
C PRO A 155 -11.27 20.69 28.98
N VAL A 156 -11.43 21.43 30.09
CA VAL A 156 -11.23 20.89 31.44
C VAL A 156 -12.27 19.83 31.76
N TRP A 157 -13.52 20.10 31.42
CA TRP A 157 -14.58 19.15 31.66
C TRP A 157 -14.41 17.82 30.91
N MET A 158 -13.84 17.90 29.71
CA MET A 158 -13.52 16.73 28.90
C MET A 158 -12.34 15.91 29.41
N THR A 159 -11.28 16.55 29.92
CA THR A 159 -10.13 15.80 30.45
C THR A 159 -10.51 15.00 31.67
N LEU A 160 -11.47 15.48 32.47
CA LEU A 160 -11.93 14.84 33.70
C LEU A 160 -12.86 13.63 33.43
N TRP A 161 -13.33 13.47 32.19
CA TRP A 161 -14.30 12.43 31.79
C TRP A 161 -13.73 11.03 31.68
N TYR A 162 -12.51 10.91 31.16
CA TYR A 162 -11.94 9.61 30.80
C TYR A 162 -11.11 9.03 31.97
N ARG A 163 -11.11 7.70 32.13
CA ARG A 163 -10.10 6.96 32.94
C ARG A 163 -8.95 6.54 32.05
N SER A 164 -7.97 5.74 32.48
CA SER A 164 -7.12 5.06 31.48
C SER A 164 -7.99 4.14 30.61
N GLY A 165 -7.79 4.10 29.29
CA GLY A 165 -8.44 3.13 28.41
C GLY A 165 -7.88 1.71 28.55
N THR A 166 -6.93 1.52 29.47
CA THR A 166 -6.42 0.20 29.87
C THR A 166 -7.53 -0.57 30.59
N PRO A 167 -7.85 -1.81 30.17
CA PRO A 167 -8.81 -2.65 30.88
C PRO A 167 -8.38 -2.92 32.33
N PRO A 168 -9.30 -2.89 33.32
CA PRO A 168 -8.98 -3.22 34.72
C PRO A 168 -8.38 -4.62 34.95
N THR A 169 -8.50 -5.51 33.96
CA THR A 169 -7.98 -6.87 33.96
C THR A 169 -6.50 -6.97 33.62
N GLU A 170 -5.88 -5.93 33.07
CA GLU A 170 -4.45 -5.95 32.74
C GLU A 170 -3.60 -5.71 33.99
N ALA A 171 -2.50 -6.47 34.14
CA ALA A 171 -1.59 -6.36 35.30
C ALA A 171 -0.99 -4.94 35.48
N ILE A 172 -0.93 -4.17 34.40
CA ILE A 172 -0.40 -2.80 34.33
C ILE A 172 -1.46 -1.71 34.50
N TYR A 173 -2.74 -2.08 34.61
CA TYR A 173 -3.87 -1.14 34.72
C TYR A 173 -3.66 -0.13 35.84
N THR A 174 -3.35 -0.59 37.04
CA THR A 174 -3.17 0.25 38.23
C THR A 174 -2.13 1.33 37.98
N VAL A 175 -1.02 0.99 37.31
CA VAL A 175 0.09 1.91 37.04
C VAL A 175 -0.32 2.95 36.00
N ARG A 176 -0.90 2.51 34.87
CA ARG A 176 -1.31 3.42 33.79
C ARG A 176 -2.46 4.34 34.23
N ASP A 177 -3.43 3.83 34.99
CA ASP A 177 -4.55 4.61 35.52
C ASP A 177 -4.08 5.65 36.54
N GLN A 178 -3.15 5.30 37.43
CA GLN A 178 -2.54 6.26 38.36
C GLN A 178 -1.82 7.39 37.61
N VAL A 179 -0.94 7.06 36.65
CA VAL A 179 -0.19 8.07 35.88
C VAL A 179 -1.12 8.98 35.12
N TYR A 180 -2.15 8.43 34.48
CA TYR A 180 -3.13 9.21 33.73
C TYR A 180 -3.88 10.20 34.64
N ARG A 181 -4.32 9.76 35.83
CA ARG A 181 -4.92 10.65 36.85
C ARG A 181 -3.95 11.71 37.35
N GLY A 182 -2.67 11.35 37.50
CA GLY A 182 -1.62 12.29 37.86
C GLY A 182 -1.51 13.43 36.84
N LEU A 183 -1.55 13.11 35.55
CA LEU A 183 -1.54 14.10 34.46
C LEU A 183 -2.82 14.95 34.44
N GLN A 184 -3.99 14.34 34.66
CA GLN A 184 -5.26 15.07 34.79
C GLN A 184 -5.24 16.05 35.98
N GLY A 185 -4.68 15.63 37.12
CA GLY A 185 -4.53 16.48 38.31
C GLY A 185 -3.56 17.64 38.06
N LEU A 186 -2.43 17.38 37.41
CA LEU A 186 -1.44 18.41 37.06
C LEU A 186 -2.01 19.42 36.06
N TYR A 187 -2.76 18.96 35.06
CA TYR A 187 -3.50 19.83 34.16
C TYR A 187 -4.48 20.74 34.90
N LEU A 188 -5.28 20.15 35.80
CA LEU A 188 -6.32 20.85 36.53
C LEU A 188 -5.72 21.92 37.46
N SER A 189 -4.64 21.59 38.19
CA SER A 189 -3.95 22.56 39.05
C SER A 189 -3.36 23.71 38.24
N SER A 190 -2.68 23.42 37.12
CA SER A 190 -2.13 24.46 36.23
C SER A 190 -3.23 25.35 35.64
N TYR A 191 -4.35 24.76 35.20
CA TYR A 191 -5.50 25.49 34.70
C TYR A 191 -6.06 26.47 35.74
N MET A 192 -6.28 26.00 36.97
CA MET A 192 -6.84 26.84 38.04
C MET A 192 -5.91 27.99 38.43
N ARG A 193 -4.59 27.74 38.49
CA ARG A 193 -3.59 28.79 38.75
C ARG A 193 -3.64 29.86 37.67
N LEU A 194 -3.65 29.46 36.40
CA LEU A 194 -3.74 30.38 35.27
C LEU A 194 -5.03 31.20 35.31
N ARG A 195 -6.16 30.56 35.62
CA ARG A 195 -7.47 31.23 35.70
C ARG A 195 -7.51 32.24 36.86
N ARG A 196 -6.96 31.89 38.02
CA ARG A 196 -6.84 32.80 39.17
C ARG A 196 -5.92 33.98 38.88
N SER A 197 -4.72 33.73 38.33
CA SER A 197 -3.79 34.80 37.98
C SER A 197 -4.38 35.77 36.95
N HIS A 198 -5.20 35.27 36.02
CA HIS A 198 -5.95 36.10 35.08
C HIS A 198 -7.02 36.98 35.76
N GLU A 199 -7.67 36.49 36.83
CA GLU A 199 -8.67 37.27 37.59
C GLU A 199 -8.03 38.35 38.49
N GLU A 200 -6.90 38.02 39.13
CA GLU A 200 -6.17 38.96 40.02
C GLU A 200 -5.44 40.06 39.23
N SER A 201 -5.05 39.77 37.98
CA SER A 201 -4.36 40.71 37.10
C SER A 201 -5.38 41.52 36.29
N GLN A 202 -5.75 42.74 36.71
CA GLN A 202 -6.46 43.72 35.85
C GLN A 202 -5.61 44.22 34.63
N SER A 203 -4.53 43.52 34.30
CA SER A 203 -3.55 43.90 33.30
C SER A 203 -3.91 43.34 31.93
N LYS A 204 -4.14 44.25 30.97
CA LYS A 204 -4.40 44.02 29.54
C LYS A 204 -3.30 43.23 28.79
N TYR A 205 -2.23 42.79 29.45
CA TYR A 205 -1.08 42.14 28.81
C TYR A 205 -1.16 40.62 28.66
N PHE A 206 -2.17 39.95 29.21
CA PHE A 206 -2.50 38.56 28.87
C PHE A 206 -3.64 38.54 27.84
N HIS A 207 -3.33 38.72 26.55
CA HIS A 207 -4.32 38.61 25.47
C HIS A 207 -4.75 37.15 25.23
N GLY A 208 -5.62 36.65 26.10
CA GLY A 208 -7.00 36.20 25.81
C GLY A 208 -7.32 35.10 24.79
N SER A 209 -6.41 34.64 23.93
CA SER A 209 -6.73 33.59 22.95
C SER A 209 -5.67 32.50 22.83
N GLU A 210 -4.39 32.86 22.95
CA GLU A 210 -3.30 31.89 22.81
C GLU A 210 -3.20 30.96 24.02
N LEU A 211 -3.30 31.50 25.25
CA LEU A 211 -3.30 30.69 26.47
C LEU A 211 -4.52 29.76 26.53
N TYR A 212 -5.71 30.28 26.19
CA TYR A 212 -6.93 29.47 26.13
C TYR A 212 -6.87 28.40 25.03
N ALA A 213 -6.27 28.71 23.87
CA ALA A 213 -6.00 27.72 22.83
C ALA A 213 -5.04 26.63 23.34
N ARG A 214 -3.95 27.01 24.03
CA ARG A 214 -2.98 26.05 24.61
C ARG A 214 -3.60 25.20 25.71
N LEU A 215 -4.43 25.78 26.58
CA LEU A 215 -5.22 25.05 27.57
C LEU A 215 -6.14 24.02 26.89
N ARG A 216 -6.84 24.42 25.84
CA ARG A 216 -7.72 23.54 25.07
C ARG A 216 -6.95 22.42 24.37
N ASP A 217 -5.84 22.74 23.73
CA ASP A 217 -5.02 21.77 22.99
C ASP A 217 -4.37 20.76 23.93
N SER A 218 -3.93 21.22 25.11
CA SER A 218 -3.44 20.36 26.20
C SER A 218 -4.50 19.41 26.71
N GLY A 219 -5.74 19.89 26.87
CA GLY A 219 -6.85 19.04 27.27
C GLY A 219 -7.21 17.99 26.21
N ARG A 220 -7.18 18.38 24.93
CA ARG A 220 -7.36 17.45 23.78
C ARG A 220 -6.26 16.40 23.72
N LEU A 221 -5.01 16.78 24.01
CA LEU A 221 -3.90 15.85 24.05
C LEU A 221 -4.09 14.80 25.15
N LEU A 222 -4.42 15.22 26.38
CA LEU A 222 -4.72 14.29 27.47
C LEU A 222 -5.84 13.31 27.13
N ARG A 223 -6.86 13.75 26.38
CA ARG A 223 -7.89 12.85 25.86
C ARG A 223 -7.33 11.82 24.88
N LYS A 224 -6.41 12.17 23.97
CA LYS A 224 -5.83 11.20 23.03
C LYS A 224 -5.10 10.07 23.75
N ILE A 225 -4.42 10.40 24.84
CA ILE A 225 -3.64 9.46 25.66
C ILE A 225 -4.54 8.45 26.41
N HIS A 226 -5.85 8.71 26.50
CA HIS A 226 -6.82 7.74 27.01
C HIS A 226 -6.80 6.42 26.21
N SER A 227 -6.58 6.48 24.88
CA SER A 227 -6.65 5.30 24.01
C SER A 227 -5.57 4.26 24.36
N ILE A 228 -5.91 2.97 24.25
CA ILE A 228 -5.00 1.85 24.52
C ILE A 228 -3.70 1.92 23.69
N GLU A 229 -3.77 2.53 22.50
CA GLU A 229 -2.65 2.75 21.59
C GLU A 229 -1.55 3.65 22.20
N HIS A 230 -1.89 4.47 23.18
CA HIS A 230 -0.95 5.33 23.91
C HIS A 230 -0.54 4.72 25.26
N GLY A 231 -0.85 3.44 25.52
CA GLY A 231 -0.49 2.75 26.76
C GLY A 231 1.01 2.75 27.05
N PHE A 232 1.85 2.62 26.01
CA PHE A 232 3.32 2.69 26.12
C PHE A 232 3.81 4.04 26.65
N LEU A 233 3.09 5.13 26.35
CA LEU A 233 3.42 6.46 26.82
C LEU A 233 3.14 6.60 28.32
N LEU A 234 2.02 6.06 28.79
CA LEU A 234 1.69 6.02 30.22
C LEU A 234 2.69 5.16 31.00
N GLU A 235 3.19 4.07 30.41
CA GLU A 235 4.26 3.27 31.00
C GLU A 235 5.60 4.02 31.06
N ARG A 236 5.98 4.70 29.97
CA ARG A 236 7.22 5.51 29.95
C ARG A 236 7.13 6.67 30.94
N LEU A 237 5.96 7.29 31.08
CA LEU A 237 5.76 8.29 32.13
C LEU A 237 5.79 7.64 33.51
N SER A 238 5.24 6.43 33.68
CA SER A 238 5.26 5.73 34.98
C SER A 238 6.67 5.59 35.56
N THR A 239 7.67 5.25 34.74
CA THR A 239 9.07 5.13 35.20
C THR A 239 9.64 6.43 35.76
N HIS A 240 9.05 7.57 35.37
CA HIS A 240 9.39 8.89 35.88
C HIS A 240 8.43 9.38 36.99
N CYS A 241 7.20 8.86 37.03
CA CYS A 241 6.12 9.28 37.93
C CYS A 241 6.03 8.47 39.23
N PHE A 242 6.68 7.30 39.34
CA PHE A 242 6.63 6.44 40.55
C PHE A 242 7.16 7.10 41.84
N ALA A 243 7.74 8.29 41.77
CA ALA A 243 8.04 9.14 42.92
C ALA A 243 6.93 10.19 43.16
N TYR A 244 5.67 9.79 43.29
CA TYR A 244 4.52 10.67 43.62
C TYR A 244 4.77 11.59 44.83
N ASN A 245 5.70 11.22 45.70
CA ASN A 245 6.10 12.01 46.88
C ASN A 245 7.14 13.11 46.59
N LYS A 246 7.58 13.28 45.33
CA LYS A 246 8.51 14.34 44.90
C LYS A 246 7.96 15.06 43.68
N PRO A 247 6.99 15.97 43.84
CA PRO A 247 6.41 16.76 42.75
C PRO A 247 7.43 17.44 41.83
N ASN A 248 8.62 17.76 42.36
CA ASN A 248 9.73 18.35 41.62
C ASN A 248 10.33 17.45 40.52
N ALA A 249 10.20 16.12 40.62
CA ALA A 249 10.76 15.19 39.63
C ALA A 249 9.97 15.20 38.30
N MET A 250 8.64 15.28 38.36
CA MET A 250 7.81 15.35 37.16
C MET A 250 7.93 16.71 36.48
N HIS A 251 8.02 17.80 37.26
CA HIS A 251 8.36 19.13 36.73
C HIS A 251 9.75 19.16 36.06
N GLN A 252 10.75 18.51 36.66
CA GLN A 252 12.08 18.38 36.05
C GLN A 252 12.01 17.62 34.72
N VAL A 253 11.21 16.54 34.64
CA VAL A 253 10.99 15.80 33.39
C VAL A 253 10.39 16.70 32.30
N PHE A 254 9.38 17.52 32.62
CA PHE A 254 8.82 18.46 31.64
C PHE A 254 9.76 19.62 31.30
N SER A 255 10.58 20.07 32.25
CA SER A 255 11.65 21.06 32.02
C SER A 255 12.76 20.50 31.12
N ASP A 256 13.18 19.25 31.34
CA ASP A 256 14.19 18.53 30.53
C ASP A 256 13.64 18.19 29.13
N ILE A 257 12.34 17.91 29.03
CA ILE A 257 11.62 17.82 27.75
C ILE A 257 11.69 19.17 27.02
N HIS A 258 11.48 20.27 27.73
CA HIS A 258 11.51 21.63 27.17
C HIS A 258 12.92 22.09 26.74
N ALA A 259 13.99 21.60 27.37
CA ALA A 259 15.37 22.03 27.09
C ALA A 259 16.01 21.44 25.82
N ASN A 260 15.40 20.44 25.15
CA ASN A 260 16.02 19.76 24.00
C ASN A 260 14.99 19.40 22.88
N PRO A 261 14.78 20.24 21.86
CA PRO A 261 13.59 20.21 20.99
C PRO A 261 13.57 19.19 19.82
N GLU A 262 14.55 18.27 19.68
CA GLU A 262 14.72 17.46 18.46
C GLU A 262 13.94 16.13 18.38
N GLU A 263 13.08 15.80 19.34
CA GLU A 263 12.39 14.49 19.43
C GLU A 263 10.87 14.63 19.16
N LEU A 264 10.29 13.79 18.28
CA LEU A 264 8.87 13.80 17.86
C LEU A 264 7.88 13.73 19.05
N PHE A 265 8.29 13.02 20.10
CA PHE A 265 7.65 12.96 21.42
C PHE A 265 7.32 14.34 22.02
N ARG A 266 8.12 15.35 21.69
CA ARG A 266 8.05 16.69 22.31
C ARG A 266 7.16 17.66 21.54
N GLN A 267 6.94 17.42 20.25
CA GLN A 267 6.04 18.25 19.42
C GLN A 267 4.57 18.08 19.83
N GLU A 268 4.18 16.86 20.22
CA GLU A 268 2.80 16.58 20.64
C GLU A 268 2.51 17.05 22.08
N PHE A 269 3.50 17.06 22.97
CA PHE A 269 3.36 17.42 24.39
C PHE A 269 3.72 18.87 24.74
N ALA A 270 4.22 19.65 23.78
CA ALA A 270 4.66 21.03 24.02
C ALA A 270 3.55 21.91 24.62
N GLY A 271 2.32 21.81 24.11
CA GLY A 271 1.19 22.57 24.65
C GLY A 271 0.92 22.27 26.12
N PHE A 272 0.98 21.00 26.51
CA PHE A 272 0.78 20.56 27.90
C PHE A 272 1.91 21.06 28.81
N ALA A 273 3.15 20.93 28.36
CA ALA A 273 4.31 21.44 29.09
C ALA A 273 4.27 22.96 29.28
N ASP A 274 3.82 23.71 28.27
CA ASP A 274 3.65 25.16 28.35
C ASP A 274 2.60 25.55 29.40
N VAL A 275 1.45 24.86 29.41
CA VAL A 275 0.38 25.09 30.41
C VAL A 275 0.92 24.88 31.83
N VAL A 276 1.69 23.82 32.05
CA VAL A 276 2.31 23.53 33.35
C VAL A 276 3.34 24.61 33.70
N ASN A 277 4.21 24.99 32.76
CA ASN A 277 5.23 26.03 32.96
C ASN A 277 4.61 27.38 33.31
N PHE A 278 3.58 27.81 32.59
CA PHE A 278 2.89 29.07 32.87
C PHE A 278 2.15 29.03 34.21
N GLY A 279 1.44 27.93 34.51
CA GLY A 279 0.67 27.80 35.75
C GLY A 279 1.54 27.84 37.00
N TYR A 280 2.76 27.32 36.94
CA TYR A 280 3.71 27.28 38.06
C TYR A 280 4.81 28.36 37.98
N VAL A 281 4.74 29.27 37.01
CA VAL A 281 5.73 30.35 36.78
C VAL A 281 7.17 29.79 36.75
N LEU A 282 7.33 28.63 36.14
CA LEU A 282 8.64 28.02 35.91
C LEU A 282 9.35 28.93 34.91
N ARG A 283 10.41 29.63 35.33
CA ARG A 283 11.08 30.74 34.60
C ARG A 283 11.82 30.31 33.31
N HIS A 284 11.18 29.50 32.48
CA HIS A 284 11.66 29.04 31.18
C HIS A 284 10.64 29.45 30.12
N PRO A 285 10.64 30.72 29.66
CA PRO A 285 9.87 31.08 28.48
C PRO A 285 10.35 30.23 27.29
N SER A 286 9.42 29.57 26.59
CA SER A 286 9.77 28.69 25.46
C SER A 286 10.53 29.45 24.35
N GLU A 287 11.70 28.94 23.93
CA GLU A 287 12.32 29.34 22.65
C GLU A 287 11.43 28.98 21.45
N PHE A 288 10.45 28.10 21.66
CA PHE A 288 9.43 27.71 20.68
C PHE A 288 8.58 28.91 20.21
N ALA A 289 8.39 29.93 21.07
CA ALA A 289 7.69 31.18 20.73
C ALA A 289 8.38 31.99 19.62
N LYS A 290 9.70 31.85 19.42
CA LYS A 290 10.40 32.51 18.29
C LYS A 290 10.22 31.75 16.98
N LYS A 291 10.25 30.41 17.00
CA LYS A 291 10.19 29.60 15.77
C LYS A 291 8.81 29.57 15.10
N LEU A 292 7.70 29.63 15.86
CA LEU A 292 6.36 29.59 15.24
C LEU A 292 5.96 30.91 14.55
N VAL A 293 6.54 32.04 14.96
CA VAL A 293 6.32 33.35 14.32
C VAL A 293 7.21 33.50 13.08
N ASP A 294 8.45 33.00 13.13
CA ASP A 294 9.41 33.17 12.03
C ASP A 294 9.25 32.15 10.89
N THR A 295 8.76 30.93 11.16
CA THR A 295 8.70 29.87 10.12
C THR A 295 7.46 29.95 9.21
N PHE A 296 6.49 30.84 9.50
CA PHE A 296 5.34 31.10 8.62
C PHE A 296 5.39 32.46 7.91
N SER A 297 6.50 33.19 8.03
CA SER A 297 6.71 34.44 7.31
C SER A 297 7.49 34.21 6.01
N LEU A 298 6.85 33.61 4.99
CA LEU A 298 7.36 33.70 3.61
C LEU A 298 6.86 34.99 2.93
N PRO A 299 7.74 35.70 2.19
CA PRO A 299 7.41 36.95 1.54
C PRO A 299 6.63 36.71 0.24
N GLY A 300 5.49 37.37 0.10
CA GLY A 300 4.88 37.64 -1.21
C GLY A 300 4.06 36.50 -1.81
N ASP A 301 2.89 36.20 -1.24
CA ASP A 301 1.63 36.32 -1.99
C ASP A 301 0.44 36.15 -1.04
N ARG A 302 -0.30 37.24 -0.81
CA ARG A 302 -1.56 37.25 -0.07
C ARG A 302 -2.67 36.67 -0.93
N LYS A 303 -2.68 35.35 -1.15
CA LYS A 303 -3.92 34.64 -1.49
C LYS A 303 -4.49 34.05 -0.20
N LYS A 304 -5.67 34.55 0.17
CA LYS A 304 -6.46 34.17 1.35
C LYS A 304 -6.47 32.64 1.51
N ILE A 305 -5.69 32.12 2.46
CA ILE A 305 -5.90 30.77 2.98
C ILE A 305 -7.23 30.84 3.74
N PRO A 306 -8.26 30.06 3.37
CA PRO A 306 -9.51 30.08 4.10
C PRO A 306 -9.25 29.56 5.52
N GLN A 307 -9.66 30.31 6.54
CA GLN A 307 -9.80 29.79 7.89
C GLN A 307 -10.75 28.59 7.86
N ARG A 308 -10.20 27.37 7.76
CA ARG A 308 -10.98 26.13 7.79
C ARG A 308 -11.29 25.81 9.25
N LYS A 309 -12.54 26.06 9.64
CA LYS A 309 -13.18 25.41 10.80
C LYS A 309 -13.03 23.90 10.64
N LEU A 310 -12.47 23.24 11.67
CA LEU A 310 -12.46 21.78 11.79
C LEU A 310 -13.92 21.32 11.80
N THR A 311 -14.32 20.60 10.76
CA THR A 311 -15.60 19.92 10.69
C THR A 311 -15.28 18.43 10.69
N ASP A 312 -15.77 17.72 11.71
CA ASP A 312 -15.55 16.29 12.01
C ASP A 312 -16.05 15.31 10.93
N SER A 313 -16.28 15.78 9.71
CA SER A 313 -16.74 14.95 8.59
C SER A 313 -15.89 15.13 7.32
N ARG A 314 -14.70 15.73 7.42
CA ARG A 314 -13.76 15.72 6.30
C ARG A 314 -12.74 14.60 6.44
N ILE A 315 -12.79 13.71 5.46
CA ILE A 315 -11.64 12.91 5.10
C ILE A 315 -10.56 13.89 4.58
N TYR A 316 -9.32 13.77 5.06
CA TYR A 316 -8.23 14.69 4.72
C TYR A 316 -7.79 14.56 3.26
N GLU A 317 -7.28 15.63 2.63
CA GLU A 317 -6.88 15.64 1.20
C GLU A 317 -5.76 14.64 0.88
N ASP A 318 -5.07 14.16 1.91
CA ASP A 318 -3.99 13.20 1.94
C ASP A 318 -4.43 11.81 2.45
N HIS A 319 -5.70 11.69 2.87
CA HIS A 319 -6.32 10.43 3.31
C HIS A 319 -7.02 9.75 2.12
N HIS A 320 -6.71 8.48 1.86
CA HIS A 320 -7.18 7.72 0.68
C HIS A 320 -8.70 7.78 0.42
N LEU A 321 -9.53 7.79 1.47
CA LEU A 321 -10.99 7.96 1.35
C LEU A 321 -11.43 9.31 0.71
N PHE A 322 -10.60 10.36 0.72
CA PHE A 322 -10.92 11.68 0.15
C PHE A 322 -10.77 11.65 -1.37
N TRP A 323 -9.74 10.97 -1.85
CA TRP A 323 -9.55 10.68 -3.27
C TRP A 323 -10.65 9.77 -3.82
N ILE A 324 -11.09 8.79 -3.01
CA ILE A 324 -12.23 7.91 -3.34
C ILE A 324 -13.55 8.69 -3.41
N ALA A 325 -13.76 9.68 -2.54
CA ALA A 325 -14.98 10.49 -2.50
C ALA A 325 -15.04 11.61 -3.55
N GLN A 326 -13.90 12.07 -4.09
CA GLN A 326 -13.85 13.08 -5.15
C GLN A 326 -13.86 12.50 -6.57
N GLY A 327 -13.59 11.20 -6.72
CA GLY A 327 -13.32 10.57 -8.03
C GLY A 327 -14.51 10.00 -8.80
N PHE A 328 -15.74 9.91 -8.26
CA PHE A 328 -16.85 9.24 -8.95
C PHE A 328 -18.25 9.87 -8.75
N PRO A 329 -19.16 9.69 -9.73
CA PRO A 329 -20.50 10.28 -9.73
C PRO A 329 -21.35 9.71 -8.60
N THR A 330 -22.30 10.54 -8.16
CA THR A 330 -23.15 10.40 -6.98
C THR A 330 -23.84 9.04 -6.90
N ILE A 331 -23.52 8.20 -5.91
CA ILE A 331 -24.26 6.97 -5.60
C ILE A 331 -25.62 7.36 -5.01
N ALA A 332 -26.69 7.22 -5.79
CA ALA A 332 -28.06 7.40 -5.30
C ALA A 332 -28.58 6.07 -4.74
N SER A 333 -28.53 5.86 -3.41
CA SER A 333 -29.22 4.72 -2.81
C SER A 333 -30.73 4.97 -2.85
N LYS A 334 -31.45 4.39 -3.82
CA LYS A 334 -32.92 4.34 -3.76
C LYS A 334 -33.31 3.24 -2.77
N ARG A 335 -33.53 3.60 -1.50
CA ARG A 335 -34.14 2.68 -0.52
C ARG A 335 -35.56 2.32 -0.98
N LYS A 336 -35.75 1.12 -1.53
CA LYS A 336 -37.03 0.41 -1.43
C LYS A 336 -37.00 -0.46 -0.16
N SER A 337 -38.11 -0.49 0.55
CA SER A 337 -38.26 -1.13 1.86
C SER A 337 -38.01 -2.65 1.81
N ASN A 338 -37.28 -3.17 2.80
CA ASN A 338 -37.15 -4.59 3.18
C ASN A 338 -36.23 -5.56 2.39
N THR A 339 -35.42 -5.12 1.43
CA THR A 339 -34.38 -6.01 0.85
C THR A 339 -33.05 -5.90 1.62
N ARG A 340 -32.34 -7.04 1.73
CA ARG A 340 -31.02 -7.17 2.37
C ARG A 340 -30.03 -6.13 1.82
N PRO A 341 -28.98 -5.71 2.56
CA PRO A 341 -27.94 -4.87 1.99
C PRO A 341 -27.28 -5.62 0.83
N HIS A 342 -27.59 -5.19 -0.39
CA HIS A 342 -27.00 -5.65 -1.62
C HIS A 342 -26.17 -4.50 -2.18
N ILE A 343 -25.13 -4.84 -2.93
CA ILE A 343 -24.43 -3.88 -3.79
C ILE A 343 -25.11 -4.04 -5.14
N GLU A 344 -25.92 -3.05 -5.52
CA GLU A 344 -26.52 -2.97 -6.85
C GLU A 344 -25.42 -2.51 -7.81
N TRP A 345 -24.92 -3.45 -8.61
CA TRP A 345 -24.03 -3.12 -9.71
C TRP A 345 -24.90 -2.72 -10.88
N ILE A 346 -24.84 -1.44 -11.26
CA ILE A 346 -25.43 -1.01 -12.53
C ILE A 346 -24.53 -1.60 -13.61
N GLY A 347 -24.93 -2.76 -14.12
CA GLY A 347 -24.37 -3.32 -15.33
C GLY A 347 -24.49 -2.33 -16.50
N PRO A 348 -23.96 -2.67 -17.67
CA PRO A 348 -24.14 -1.85 -18.86
C PRO A 348 -25.65 -1.51 -19.03
N GLU A 349 -26.00 -0.29 -19.44
CA GLU A 349 -27.40 0.04 -19.73
C GLU A 349 -27.93 -0.96 -20.77
N LEU A 350 -29.25 -1.20 -20.82
CA LEU A 350 -29.86 -2.16 -21.76
C LEU A 350 -29.35 -2.00 -23.20
N ASP A 351 -29.10 -0.75 -23.59
CA ASP A 351 -28.56 -0.37 -24.88
C ASP A 351 -27.09 -0.81 -25.04
N THR A 352 -26.27 -0.65 -23.99
CA THR A 352 -24.87 -1.13 -23.93
C THR A 352 -24.78 -2.66 -23.85
N VAL A 353 -25.74 -3.33 -23.21
CA VAL A 353 -25.83 -4.81 -23.19
C VAL A 353 -26.12 -5.36 -24.58
N ALA A 354 -26.99 -4.68 -25.33
CA ALA A 354 -27.23 -5.02 -26.74
C ALA A 354 -25.96 -4.82 -27.58
N THR A 355 -25.23 -3.71 -27.37
CA THR A 355 -23.94 -3.48 -28.05
C THR A 355 -22.89 -4.54 -27.70
N LEU A 356 -22.80 -4.96 -26.44
CA LEU A 356 -21.88 -6.02 -25.98
C LEU A 356 -22.21 -7.39 -26.58
N PHE A 357 -23.50 -7.70 -26.74
CA PHE A 357 -23.97 -8.92 -27.42
C PHE A 357 -23.62 -8.90 -28.91
N GLU A 358 -23.84 -7.77 -29.59
CA GLU A 358 -23.46 -7.56 -31.00
C GLU A 358 -21.93 -7.60 -31.19
N GLU A 359 -21.18 -7.22 -30.16
CA GLU A 359 -19.73 -7.32 -30.03
C GLU A 359 -19.20 -8.73 -29.70
N GLY A 360 -20.05 -9.76 -29.71
CA GLY A 360 -19.64 -11.16 -29.51
C GLY A 360 -19.19 -11.48 -28.08
N ALA A 361 -19.48 -10.60 -27.12
CA ALA A 361 -19.26 -10.83 -25.70
C ALA A 361 -20.47 -11.59 -25.14
N HIS A 362 -20.30 -12.79 -24.57
CA HIS A 362 -21.40 -13.51 -23.94
C HIS A 362 -21.78 -12.75 -22.67
N PRO A 363 -22.99 -12.18 -22.52
CA PRO A 363 -23.31 -11.37 -21.35
C PRO A 363 -23.26 -12.20 -20.08
N GLY A 364 -23.40 -13.52 -20.13
CA GLY A 364 -23.14 -14.39 -18.98
C GLY A 364 -21.71 -14.35 -18.41
N GLU A 365 -20.71 -13.85 -19.15
CA GLU A 365 -19.36 -13.57 -18.64
C GLU A 365 -19.24 -12.18 -17.97
N TYR A 366 -20.29 -11.36 -18.08
CA TYR A 366 -20.38 -9.96 -17.62
C TYR A 366 -21.63 -9.68 -16.76
N LEU A 367 -22.54 -10.64 -16.69
CA LEU A 367 -23.66 -10.75 -15.76
C LEU A 367 -23.06 -11.34 -14.49
N GLU A 368 -22.41 -10.51 -13.69
CA GLU A 368 -22.45 -10.76 -12.25
C GLU A 368 -23.84 -10.37 -11.76
N ALA A 369 -24.34 -11.16 -10.79
CA ALA A 369 -25.70 -11.09 -10.30
C ALA A 369 -26.15 -9.64 -10.10
N GLU A 370 -27.34 -9.30 -10.60
CA GLU A 370 -27.99 -7.99 -10.40
C GLU A 370 -27.95 -7.58 -8.91
N GLU A 371 -27.84 -8.56 -8.01
CA GLU A 371 -27.53 -8.41 -6.61
C GLU A 371 -26.51 -9.47 -6.16
N ILE A 372 -25.31 -9.08 -5.69
CA ILE A 372 -24.41 -10.00 -4.97
C ILE A 372 -24.90 -10.14 -3.52
N PHE A 373 -25.43 -11.32 -3.19
CA PHE A 373 -25.79 -11.69 -1.83
C PHE A 373 -24.58 -12.31 -1.13
N PHE A 374 -24.22 -11.77 0.04
CA PHE A 374 -23.22 -12.39 0.91
C PHE A 374 -23.90 -13.48 1.75
N GLU A 375 -23.56 -14.74 1.51
CA GLU A 375 -24.00 -15.86 2.35
C GLU A 375 -23.05 -15.97 3.56
N PRO A 376 -23.53 -16.17 4.79
CA PRO A 376 -22.64 -16.37 5.96
C PRO A 376 -21.62 -17.50 5.78
N ASP A 377 -21.96 -18.51 4.97
CA ASP A 377 -21.09 -19.64 4.64
C ASP A 377 -19.88 -19.27 3.77
N ASP A 378 -19.90 -18.13 3.07
CA ASP A 378 -18.76 -17.59 2.30
C ASP A 378 -17.56 -17.17 3.19
N PHE A 379 -17.78 -17.08 4.50
CA PHE A 379 -16.81 -16.58 5.48
C PHE A 379 -16.43 -17.63 6.54
N LEU A 380 -16.88 -18.88 6.37
CA LEU A 380 -16.55 -20.00 7.25
C LEU A 380 -15.52 -20.90 6.56
N ASP A 381 -14.59 -21.48 7.33
CA ASP A 381 -13.67 -22.50 6.80
C ASP A 381 -14.44 -23.73 6.30
N PRO A 382 -13.93 -24.45 5.28
CA PRO A 382 -14.50 -25.72 4.86
C PRO A 382 -14.56 -26.66 6.07
N ALA A 383 -15.69 -27.36 6.22
CA ALA A 383 -15.93 -28.22 7.38
C ALA A 383 -14.74 -29.18 7.57
N SER A 384 -14.20 -29.25 8.79
CA SER A 384 -13.24 -30.30 9.11
C SER A 384 -13.90 -31.65 8.79
N THR A 385 -13.13 -32.59 8.24
CA THR A 385 -13.59 -33.94 7.85
C THR A 385 -14.27 -34.71 8.98
N ASP A 386 -14.15 -34.22 10.20
CA ASP A 386 -14.45 -34.93 11.43
C ASP A 386 -15.80 -34.47 12.04
N GLY A 387 -16.56 -33.61 11.35
CA GLY A 387 -17.95 -33.27 11.70
C GLY A 387 -18.12 -32.44 12.98
N GLY A 388 -17.06 -31.77 13.45
CA GLY A 388 -17.12 -30.84 14.57
C GLY A 388 -17.90 -29.56 14.25
N PRO A 389 -18.43 -28.84 15.26
CA PRO A 389 -19.09 -27.56 15.05
C PRO A 389 -18.11 -26.58 14.39
N ARG A 390 -18.54 -25.92 13.31
CA ARG A 390 -17.74 -24.88 12.63
C ARG A 390 -17.44 -23.76 13.63
N GLU A 391 -16.22 -23.71 14.15
CA GLU A 391 -15.78 -22.56 14.92
C GLU A 391 -15.71 -21.35 13.98
N LEU A 392 -16.36 -20.26 14.37
CA LEU A 392 -16.28 -19.00 13.64
C LEU A 392 -14.84 -18.51 13.70
N PRO A 393 -14.18 -18.22 12.57
CA PRO A 393 -12.84 -17.66 12.60
C PRO A 393 -12.85 -16.33 13.37
N PRO A 394 -11.71 -15.93 13.96
CA PRO A 394 -11.58 -14.67 14.67
C PRO A 394 -12.15 -13.48 13.87
N LEU A 395 -12.81 -12.54 14.56
CA LEU A 395 -13.56 -11.45 13.92
C LEU A 395 -12.71 -10.62 12.94
N ASN A 396 -11.43 -10.44 13.25
CA ASN A 396 -10.43 -9.81 12.38
C ASN A 396 -10.20 -10.58 11.07
N THR A 397 -10.23 -11.91 11.09
CA THR A 397 -10.12 -12.76 9.89
C THR A 397 -11.35 -12.61 9.00
N LEU A 398 -12.55 -12.58 9.59
CA LEU A 398 -13.81 -12.32 8.87
C LEU A 398 -13.81 -10.92 8.23
N TYR A 399 -13.34 -9.89 8.95
CA TYR A 399 -13.21 -8.54 8.41
C TYR A 399 -12.16 -8.45 7.29
N ALA A 400 -11.03 -9.15 7.43
CA ALA A 400 -10.00 -9.21 6.39
C ALA A 400 -10.54 -9.89 5.12
N ALA A 401 -11.25 -11.03 5.27
CA ALA A 401 -11.88 -11.74 4.15
C ALA A 401 -12.96 -10.90 3.45
N ALA A 402 -13.84 -10.24 4.20
CA ALA A 402 -14.85 -9.35 3.63
C ALA A 402 -14.25 -8.13 2.91
N ARG A 403 -13.18 -7.54 3.47
CA ARG A 403 -12.46 -6.43 2.83
C ARG A 403 -11.75 -6.88 1.54
N ALA A 404 -11.10 -8.04 1.57
CA ALA A 404 -10.46 -8.63 0.40
C ALA A 404 -11.48 -8.90 -0.72
N ARG A 405 -12.65 -9.48 -0.38
CA ARG A 405 -13.72 -9.76 -1.35
C ARG A 405 -14.34 -8.48 -1.91
N TYR A 406 -14.66 -7.49 -1.07
CA TYR A 406 -15.16 -6.18 -1.53
C TYR A 406 -14.21 -5.48 -2.52
N ARG A 407 -12.89 -5.50 -2.25
CA ARG A 407 -11.95 -4.88 -3.18
C ARG A 407 -11.59 -5.77 -4.37
N MET A 408 -11.71 -7.09 -4.28
CA MET A 408 -11.73 -7.94 -5.48
C MET A 408 -12.82 -7.45 -6.44
N GLU A 409 -14.02 -7.10 -5.95
CA GLU A 409 -15.08 -6.55 -6.80
C GLU A 409 -14.76 -5.14 -7.33
N ILE A 410 -14.12 -4.25 -6.55
CA ILE A 410 -13.65 -2.95 -7.05
C ILE A 410 -12.53 -3.09 -8.09
N MET A 411 -11.61 -4.03 -7.91
CA MET A 411 -10.55 -4.29 -8.89
C MET A 411 -11.14 -4.92 -10.15
N ARG A 412 -12.15 -5.80 -10.03
CA ARG A 412 -12.94 -6.28 -11.19
C ARG A 412 -13.61 -5.12 -11.92
N ALA A 413 -14.19 -4.16 -11.19
CA ALA A 413 -14.79 -2.95 -11.75
C ALA A 413 -13.81 -2.01 -12.46
N GLN A 414 -12.63 -1.80 -11.87
CA GLN A 414 -11.59 -0.98 -12.47
C GLN A 414 -10.96 -1.69 -13.67
N SER A 415 -10.74 -3.02 -13.57
CA SER A 415 -10.38 -3.87 -14.69
C SER A 415 -11.45 -3.80 -15.78
N PHE A 416 -12.73 -3.76 -15.42
CA PHE A 416 -13.86 -3.59 -16.34
C PHE A 416 -13.81 -2.23 -17.07
N ARG A 417 -13.56 -1.12 -16.37
CA ARG A 417 -13.35 0.19 -17.03
C ARG A 417 -12.11 0.23 -17.92
N ASN A 418 -10.99 -0.29 -17.43
CA ASN A 418 -9.79 -0.41 -18.24
C ASN A 418 -10.03 -1.30 -19.47
N ARG A 419 -10.89 -2.33 -19.38
CA ARG A 419 -11.31 -3.18 -20.52
C ARG A 419 -12.36 -2.51 -21.41
N LEU A 420 -13.09 -1.51 -20.93
CA LEU A 420 -13.97 -0.67 -21.74
C LEU A 420 -13.16 0.28 -22.63
N ASP A 421 -12.11 0.88 -22.09
CA ASP A 421 -11.28 1.87 -22.80
C ASP A 421 -10.23 1.22 -23.74
N ARG A 422 -10.18 -0.11 -23.83
CA ARG A 422 -9.20 -0.86 -24.64
C ARG A 422 -9.79 -1.31 -25.97
N ALA A 423 -8.92 -1.50 -26.96
CA ALA A 423 -9.29 -2.13 -28.21
C ALA A 423 -9.89 -3.53 -27.96
N ARG A 424 -11.01 -3.86 -28.59
CA ARG A 424 -11.71 -5.15 -28.46
C ARG A 424 -11.72 -5.94 -29.76
N ALA A 425 -11.95 -7.25 -29.71
CA ALA A 425 -12.00 -8.09 -30.91
C ALA A 425 -12.94 -7.55 -32.02
N PRO A 426 -14.15 -7.02 -31.74
CA PRO A 426 -15.03 -6.44 -32.77
C PRO A 426 -14.47 -5.18 -33.43
N LEU A 427 -13.75 -4.36 -32.67
CA LEU A 427 -13.03 -3.23 -33.22
C LEU A 427 -11.98 -3.70 -34.24
N PHE A 428 -11.24 -4.77 -33.92
CA PHE A 428 -10.33 -5.40 -34.89
C PHE A 428 -11.09 -5.96 -36.11
N VAL A 429 -12.27 -6.57 -35.94
CA VAL A 429 -13.10 -7.05 -37.06
C VAL A 429 -13.45 -5.90 -38.01
N ARG A 430 -13.96 -4.77 -37.48
CA ARG A 430 -14.33 -3.60 -38.28
C ARG A 430 -13.12 -2.99 -38.98
N VAL A 431 -12.02 -2.75 -38.24
CA VAL A 431 -10.79 -2.16 -38.80
C VAL A 431 -10.18 -3.07 -39.87
N ILE A 432 -10.03 -4.37 -39.60
CA ILE A 432 -9.47 -5.32 -40.56
C ILE A 432 -10.38 -5.47 -41.78
N GLY A 433 -11.71 -5.52 -41.59
CA GLY A 433 -12.69 -5.57 -42.67
C GLY A 433 -12.59 -4.37 -43.60
N VAL A 434 -12.61 -3.15 -43.05
CA VAL A 434 -12.46 -1.91 -43.84
C VAL A 434 -11.14 -1.89 -44.60
N LEU A 435 -10.03 -2.24 -43.94
CA LEU A 435 -8.73 -2.29 -44.62
C LEU A 435 -8.69 -3.36 -45.72
N GLN A 436 -9.33 -4.51 -45.51
CA GLN A 436 -9.43 -5.58 -46.51
C GLN A 436 -10.30 -5.15 -47.71
N ASP A 437 -11.40 -4.45 -47.47
CA ASP A 437 -12.30 -3.96 -48.52
C ASP A 437 -11.62 -2.89 -49.37
N LEU A 438 -11.02 -1.88 -48.74
CA LEU A 438 -10.25 -0.84 -49.43
C LEU A 438 -9.06 -1.42 -50.18
N TYR A 439 -8.40 -2.44 -49.63
CA TYR A 439 -7.34 -3.17 -50.34
C TYR A 439 -7.88 -3.85 -51.58
N SER A 440 -9.00 -4.56 -51.48
CA SER A 440 -9.63 -5.27 -52.61
C SER A 440 -10.09 -4.29 -53.69
N GLN A 441 -10.71 -3.17 -53.31
CA GLN A 441 -11.11 -2.09 -54.22
C GLN A 441 -9.91 -1.52 -54.98
N SER A 442 -8.82 -1.23 -54.27
CA SER A 442 -7.60 -0.68 -54.89
C SER A 442 -6.91 -1.64 -55.88
N LEU A 443 -7.19 -2.96 -55.80
CA LEU A 443 -6.66 -3.95 -56.73
C LEU A 443 -7.49 -4.09 -58.02
N MET A 444 -8.80 -3.82 -57.96
CA MET A 444 -9.69 -3.94 -59.12
C MET A 444 -9.38 -2.86 -60.18
N ASP A 445 -8.94 -1.68 -59.75
CA ASP A 445 -8.70 -0.51 -60.60
C ASP A 445 -7.22 -0.08 -60.59
N ALA A 446 -6.31 -1.05 -60.79
CA ALA A 446 -4.85 -0.90 -60.66
C ALA A 446 -4.17 0.07 -61.67
N GLY A 447 -4.94 0.68 -62.59
CA GLY A 447 -4.43 1.64 -63.58
C GLY A 447 -4.42 3.10 -63.12
N ASP A 448 -5.10 3.44 -62.02
CA ASP A 448 -5.19 4.81 -61.50
C ASP A 448 -4.11 5.07 -60.44
N GLN A 449 -3.41 6.20 -60.56
CA GLN A 449 -2.41 6.66 -59.59
C GLN A 449 -3.02 6.89 -58.20
N ALA A 450 -4.28 7.30 -58.12
CA ALA A 450 -4.99 7.45 -56.84
C ALA A 450 -5.18 6.09 -56.13
N ASN A 451 -5.55 5.05 -56.88
CA ASN A 451 -5.74 3.69 -56.35
C ASN A 451 -4.42 3.02 -55.98
N ALA A 452 -3.34 3.27 -56.73
CA ALA A 452 -2.00 2.82 -56.35
C ALA A 452 -1.56 3.41 -55.01
N LEU A 453 -1.83 4.69 -54.78
CA LEU A 453 -1.50 5.36 -53.52
C LEU A 453 -2.40 4.89 -52.36
N LEU A 454 -3.68 4.64 -52.61
CA LEU A 454 -4.59 4.01 -51.64
C LEU A 454 -4.07 2.62 -51.25
N ASN A 455 -3.72 1.78 -52.22
CA ASN A 455 -3.16 0.44 -51.99
C ASN A 455 -1.92 0.47 -51.10
N GLU A 456 -1.00 1.41 -51.37
CA GLU A 456 0.22 1.61 -50.58
C GLU A 456 -0.10 2.10 -49.16
N THR A 457 -1.05 3.03 -49.01
CA THR A 457 -1.50 3.55 -47.71
C THR A 457 -2.17 2.47 -46.86
N VAL A 458 -3.00 1.63 -47.46
CA VAL A 458 -3.68 0.52 -46.76
C VAL A 458 -2.68 -0.54 -46.27
N LYS A 459 -1.66 -0.88 -47.09
CA LYS A 459 -0.55 -1.74 -46.65
C LYS A 459 0.25 -1.11 -45.51
N LEU A 460 0.49 0.21 -45.56
CA LEU A 460 1.15 0.93 -44.50
C LEU A 460 0.34 0.87 -43.18
N CYS A 461 -0.98 1.00 -43.26
CA CYS A 461 -1.88 0.83 -42.11
C CYS A 461 -1.82 -0.59 -41.54
N ALA A 462 -1.78 -1.62 -42.41
CA ALA A 462 -1.62 -3.01 -41.96
C ALA A 462 -0.29 -3.25 -41.25
N VAL A 463 0.82 -2.66 -41.75
CA VAL A 463 2.12 -2.70 -41.08
C VAL A 463 2.09 -1.97 -39.74
N ALA A 464 1.48 -0.79 -39.68
CA ALA A 464 1.32 -0.01 -38.45
C ALA A 464 0.54 -0.81 -37.38
N LEU A 465 -0.62 -1.36 -37.75
CA LEU A 465 -1.45 -2.21 -36.91
C LEU A 465 -0.68 -3.42 -36.37
N PHE A 466 0.01 -4.15 -37.25
CA PHE A 466 0.69 -5.39 -36.90
C PHE A 466 1.93 -5.18 -36.02
N THR A 467 2.69 -4.12 -36.28
CA THR A 467 3.97 -3.85 -35.59
C THR A 467 3.84 -2.90 -34.39
N GLY A 468 2.67 -2.29 -34.21
CA GLY A 468 2.38 -1.31 -33.15
C GLY A 468 3.09 0.04 -33.31
N HIS A 469 3.52 0.36 -34.53
CA HIS A 469 4.18 1.63 -34.85
C HIS A 469 3.18 2.66 -35.36
N SER A 470 3.46 3.94 -35.14
CA SER A 470 2.74 5.02 -35.82
C SER A 470 2.90 4.91 -37.33
N LEU A 471 1.94 5.44 -38.08
CA LEU A 471 1.99 5.45 -39.55
C LEU A 471 3.28 6.10 -40.05
N LYS A 472 3.67 7.21 -39.40
CA LYS A 472 4.91 7.95 -39.67
C LYS A 472 6.14 7.05 -39.53
N GLU A 473 6.22 6.24 -38.47
CA GLU A 473 7.36 5.36 -38.24
C GLU A 473 7.38 4.18 -39.21
N ALA A 474 6.21 3.63 -39.55
CA ALA A 474 6.09 2.57 -40.53
C ALA A 474 6.55 3.00 -41.94
N THR A 475 6.50 4.30 -42.29
CA THR A 475 7.07 4.79 -43.57
C THR A 475 8.57 4.56 -43.69
N SER A 476 9.27 4.44 -42.55
CA SER A 476 10.71 4.18 -42.48
C SER A 476 11.08 2.70 -42.48
N LEU A 477 10.13 1.79 -42.76
CA LEU A 477 10.35 0.35 -42.78
C LEU A 477 11.48 -0.05 -43.76
N HIS A 478 12.45 -0.80 -43.24
CA HIS A 478 13.59 -1.30 -44.00
C HIS A 478 13.43 -2.78 -44.40
N CYS A 479 13.82 -3.10 -45.63
CA CYS A 479 13.99 -4.50 -46.08
C CYS A 479 15.41 -4.96 -45.80
N PHE A 480 15.59 -6.16 -45.25
CA PHE A 480 16.91 -6.76 -45.04
C PHE A 480 16.98 -8.25 -45.39
N THR A 481 18.14 -8.68 -45.87
CA THR A 481 18.51 -10.09 -46.04
C THR A 481 19.67 -10.48 -45.12
N SER A 482 20.46 -9.48 -44.70
CA SER A 482 21.46 -9.61 -43.64
C SER A 482 21.41 -8.41 -42.71
N ILE A 483 21.83 -8.61 -41.46
CA ILE A 483 21.79 -7.54 -40.44
C ILE A 483 22.78 -6.42 -40.77
N GLU A 484 23.90 -6.74 -41.41
CA GLU A 484 24.93 -5.77 -41.84
C GLU A 484 24.39 -4.77 -42.88
N GLU A 485 23.22 -5.05 -43.46
CA GLU A 485 22.56 -4.16 -44.42
C GLU A 485 21.73 -3.05 -43.77
N LEU A 486 21.40 -3.19 -42.48
CA LEU A 486 20.61 -2.22 -41.75
C LEU A 486 21.48 -1.00 -41.41
N PRO A 487 20.94 0.23 -41.52
CA PRO A 487 21.66 1.43 -41.10
C PRO A 487 21.93 1.43 -39.60
N SER A 488 22.79 2.33 -39.12
CA SER A 488 23.07 2.48 -37.68
C SER A 488 21.83 2.82 -36.87
N GLU A 489 20.91 3.59 -37.45
CA GLU A 489 19.63 3.98 -36.85
C GLU A 489 18.48 3.50 -37.74
N TRP A 490 17.61 2.69 -37.16
CA TRP A 490 16.40 2.17 -37.78
C TRP A 490 15.37 1.86 -36.69
N LYS A 491 14.09 1.80 -37.04
CA LYS A 491 13.00 1.56 -36.06
C LYS A 491 12.39 0.16 -36.19
N ILE A 492 12.12 -0.24 -37.43
CA ILE A 492 11.54 -1.53 -37.77
C ILE A 492 12.11 -1.99 -39.10
N ALA A 493 12.34 -3.29 -39.22
CA ALA A 493 12.79 -3.92 -40.44
C ALA A 493 12.07 -5.26 -40.66
N TYR A 494 11.91 -5.65 -41.92
CA TYR A 494 11.29 -6.91 -42.31
C TYR A 494 12.21 -7.68 -43.26
N SER A 495 12.28 -8.99 -43.08
CA SER A 495 12.95 -9.90 -44.01
C SER A 495 11.95 -10.87 -44.62
N ASP A 496 11.72 -10.75 -45.92
CA ASP A 496 10.90 -11.69 -46.70
C ASP A 496 11.49 -13.12 -46.69
N GLN A 497 12.82 -13.23 -46.71
CA GLN A 497 13.53 -14.52 -46.70
C GLN A 497 13.26 -15.30 -45.41
N TYR A 498 13.33 -14.62 -44.26
CA TYR A 498 13.16 -15.27 -42.95
C TYR A 498 11.75 -15.16 -42.40
N ARG A 499 10.89 -14.32 -43.00
CA ARG A 499 9.55 -13.96 -42.52
C ARG A 499 9.56 -13.43 -41.08
N VAL A 500 10.56 -12.58 -40.80
CA VAL A 500 10.84 -12.03 -39.47
C VAL A 500 10.77 -10.52 -39.53
N TRP A 501 10.08 -9.96 -38.54
CA TRP A 501 10.19 -8.57 -38.15
C TRP A 501 11.31 -8.41 -37.14
N LEU A 502 12.17 -7.43 -37.35
CA LEU A 502 13.19 -7.01 -36.40
C LEU A 502 12.85 -5.63 -35.87
N ARG A 503 13.23 -5.38 -34.61
CA ARG A 503 13.28 -4.03 -34.03
C ARG A 503 14.48 -3.88 -33.10
N PRO A 504 15.06 -2.69 -32.95
CA PRO A 504 16.09 -2.45 -31.94
C PRO A 504 15.53 -2.61 -30.53
N TYR A 505 16.37 -3.08 -29.61
CA TYR A 505 16.08 -3.08 -28.18
C TYR A 505 17.32 -2.59 -27.44
N PRO A 506 17.24 -1.50 -26.66
CA PRO A 506 18.41 -0.90 -26.04
C PRO A 506 19.03 -1.86 -25.03
N VAL A 507 20.33 -2.12 -25.20
CA VAL A 507 21.14 -2.84 -24.21
C VAL A 507 21.84 -1.79 -23.35
N PRO A 508 21.83 -1.91 -22.01
CA PRO A 508 22.53 -0.97 -21.14
C PRO A 508 24.01 -0.85 -21.52
N ASP A 509 24.51 0.38 -21.63
CA ASP A 509 25.92 0.63 -21.91
C ASP A 509 26.79 0.09 -20.77
N ARG A 510 27.66 -0.88 -21.09
CA ARG A 510 28.64 -1.42 -20.17
C ARG A 510 29.92 -0.59 -20.19
N ASN A 511 30.52 -0.39 -19.01
CA ASN A 511 31.93 -0.01 -18.94
C ASN A 511 32.78 -1.05 -19.69
N LYS A 512 33.78 -0.64 -20.48
CA LYS A 512 34.62 -1.56 -21.28
C LYS A 512 35.27 -2.67 -20.43
N ASN A 513 35.62 -2.38 -19.17
CA ASN A 513 36.22 -3.35 -18.25
C ASN A 513 35.22 -4.39 -17.72
N ALA A 514 33.91 -4.12 -17.83
CA ALA A 514 32.85 -5.04 -17.48
C ALA A 514 33.00 -6.37 -18.25
N ARG A 515 33.33 -6.32 -19.56
CA ARG A 515 33.42 -7.54 -20.38
C ARG A 515 34.46 -8.56 -19.89
N ILE A 516 35.48 -8.12 -19.16
CA ILE A 516 36.50 -8.99 -18.57
C ILE A 516 35.98 -9.65 -17.29
N ILE A 517 35.17 -8.92 -16.50
CA ILE A 517 34.62 -9.36 -15.21
C ILE A 517 33.35 -10.21 -15.40
N PHE A 518 32.56 -9.96 -16.45
CA PHE A 518 31.27 -10.58 -16.73
C PHE A 518 31.35 -11.68 -17.81
N SER A 519 32.46 -12.40 -17.94
CA SER A 519 32.58 -13.52 -18.91
C SER A 519 31.54 -14.64 -18.66
N ASP A 520 31.14 -14.78 -17.41
CA ASP A 520 30.12 -15.74 -16.94
C ASP A 520 28.67 -15.19 -17.05
N SER A 521 28.47 -13.98 -17.56
CA SER A 521 27.14 -13.42 -17.84
C SER A 521 26.55 -13.93 -19.16
N VAL A 522 25.23 -13.86 -19.27
CA VAL A 522 24.49 -14.22 -20.49
C VAL A 522 24.79 -13.26 -21.65
N ALA A 523 24.84 -13.78 -22.87
CA ALA A 523 25.01 -12.96 -24.07
C ALA A 523 23.66 -12.41 -24.54
N VAL A 524 23.59 -11.11 -24.85
CA VAL A 524 22.37 -10.45 -25.34
C VAL A 524 22.53 -9.88 -26.75
N SER A 525 21.43 -9.86 -27.48
CA SER A 525 21.29 -9.20 -28.78
C SER A 525 20.57 -7.86 -28.60
N PRO A 526 21.02 -6.76 -29.23
CA PRO A 526 20.39 -5.44 -29.10
C PRO A 526 19.14 -5.28 -29.95
N ARG A 527 18.36 -6.35 -30.09
CA ARG A 527 17.21 -6.43 -31.00
C ARG A 527 16.27 -7.55 -30.62
N ILE A 528 15.02 -7.32 -30.96
CA ILE A 528 13.93 -8.30 -30.87
C ILE A 528 13.60 -8.79 -32.27
N ALA A 529 13.28 -10.08 -32.37
CA ALA A 529 12.73 -10.69 -33.56
C ALA A 529 11.35 -11.25 -33.23
N PHE A 530 10.42 -11.13 -34.16
CA PHE A 530 9.10 -11.75 -34.06
C PHE A 530 8.58 -12.13 -35.45
N SER A 531 7.76 -13.17 -35.49
CA SER A 531 7.25 -13.81 -36.71
C SER A 531 6.18 -12.97 -37.40
N ASP A 532 6.14 -12.99 -38.73
CA ASP A 532 5.06 -12.41 -39.54
C ASP A 532 3.80 -13.29 -39.53
N ILE A 533 3.19 -13.46 -38.35
CA ILE A 533 2.10 -14.43 -38.12
C ILE A 533 0.81 -14.10 -38.88
N TRP A 534 0.55 -12.83 -39.22
CA TRP A 534 -0.58 -12.42 -40.07
C TRP A 534 -0.20 -12.17 -41.54
N SER A 535 1.01 -12.57 -41.95
CA SER A 535 1.51 -12.50 -43.33
C SER A 535 1.49 -11.08 -43.93
N VAL A 536 1.51 -10.04 -43.11
CA VAL A 536 1.43 -8.64 -43.55
C VAL A 536 2.70 -8.27 -44.32
N GLY A 537 3.87 -8.73 -43.84
CA GLY A 537 5.15 -8.48 -44.48
C GLY A 537 5.27 -9.19 -45.82
N GLN A 538 4.74 -10.41 -45.94
CA GLN A 538 4.74 -11.20 -47.18
C GLN A 538 3.99 -10.50 -48.35
N LEU A 539 3.07 -9.59 -48.05
CA LEU A 539 2.31 -8.83 -49.05
C LEU A 539 3.07 -7.63 -49.62
N LEU A 540 4.16 -7.23 -48.98
CA LEU A 540 4.99 -6.14 -49.44
C LEU A 540 5.75 -6.57 -50.71
N PRO A 541 5.76 -5.74 -51.77
CA PRO A 541 6.39 -6.11 -53.04
C PRO A 541 7.92 -6.25 -52.86
N LYS A 542 8.57 -7.15 -53.60
CA LYS A 542 10.05 -7.25 -53.53
C LYS A 542 10.67 -5.91 -53.92
N THR A 543 11.43 -5.29 -53.02
CA THR A 543 12.08 -4.00 -53.24
C THR A 543 13.59 -4.16 -53.42
N ARG A 544 14.16 -3.50 -54.43
CA ARG A 544 15.63 -3.37 -54.60
C ARG A 544 16.19 -2.17 -53.84
N ASN A 545 15.34 -1.19 -53.53
CA ASN A 545 15.73 0.09 -52.92
C ASN A 545 15.77 0.03 -51.38
N LYS A 546 15.65 -1.18 -50.80
CA LYS A 546 15.64 -1.43 -49.35
C LYS A 546 14.54 -0.69 -48.55
N LYS A 547 13.61 0.00 -49.23
CA LYS A 547 12.43 0.68 -48.69
C LYS A 547 11.19 0.26 -49.47
N TRP A 548 10.06 0.16 -48.78
CA TRP A 548 8.76 -0.18 -49.40
C TRP A 548 7.88 1.02 -49.68
N PHE A 549 7.88 2.01 -48.78
CA PHE A 549 7.05 3.19 -48.86
C PHE A 549 7.87 4.36 -49.40
N THR A 550 7.45 4.94 -50.52
CA THR A 550 8.25 5.92 -51.27
C THR A 550 7.75 7.36 -51.18
N GLN A 551 6.51 7.55 -50.73
CA GLN A 551 5.89 8.87 -50.58
C GLN A 551 6.19 9.48 -49.21
N THR A 552 5.83 10.75 -49.04
CA THR A 552 6.01 11.45 -47.76
C THR A 552 4.88 11.11 -46.77
N ASP A 553 5.17 11.21 -45.48
CA ASP A 553 4.18 11.07 -44.39
C ASP A 553 2.92 11.92 -44.62
N ALA A 554 3.08 13.15 -45.12
CA ALA A 554 1.97 14.06 -45.42
C ALA A 554 1.03 13.51 -46.51
N VAL A 555 1.57 12.81 -47.50
CA VAL A 555 0.79 12.21 -48.59
C VAL A 555 -0.04 11.05 -48.08
N TYR A 556 0.56 10.12 -47.33
CA TYR A 556 -0.18 8.99 -46.73
C TYR A 556 -1.22 9.47 -45.73
N LYS A 557 -0.91 10.48 -44.90
CA LYS A 557 -1.86 11.12 -43.98
C LYS A 557 -3.07 11.70 -44.71
N LYS A 558 -2.85 12.36 -45.85
CA LYS A 558 -3.94 12.91 -46.65
C LYS A 558 -4.86 11.80 -47.14
N VAL A 559 -4.33 10.70 -47.67
CA VAL A 559 -5.14 9.56 -48.12
C VAL A 559 -5.88 8.91 -46.96
N PHE A 560 -5.20 8.75 -45.82
CA PHE A 560 -5.82 8.23 -44.61
C PHE A 560 -7.04 9.06 -44.20
N ILE A 561 -6.88 10.38 -44.05
CA ILE A 561 -7.94 11.29 -43.61
C ILE A 561 -9.08 11.37 -44.62
N THR A 562 -8.78 11.31 -45.92
CA THR A 562 -9.79 11.54 -46.96
C THR A 562 -10.52 10.28 -47.41
N GLN A 563 -9.93 9.09 -47.23
CA GLN A 563 -10.48 7.83 -47.75
C GLN A 563 -10.64 6.75 -46.69
N ILE A 564 -9.64 6.56 -45.81
CA ILE A 564 -9.64 5.46 -44.84
C ILE A 564 -10.48 5.82 -43.61
N ALA A 565 -10.20 6.96 -42.98
CA ALA A 565 -10.89 7.41 -41.78
C ALA A 565 -12.42 7.54 -41.95
N PRO A 566 -12.96 8.11 -43.03
CA PRO A 566 -14.40 8.15 -43.26
C PRO A 566 -15.01 6.76 -43.34
N THR A 567 -14.36 5.83 -44.04
CA THR A 567 -14.83 4.44 -44.18
C THR A 567 -14.81 3.69 -42.84
N LEU A 568 -13.82 3.97 -41.97
CA LEU A 568 -13.78 3.44 -40.61
C LEU A 568 -14.95 3.96 -39.76
N ILE A 569 -15.25 5.25 -39.85
CA ILE A 569 -16.41 5.87 -39.14
C ILE A 569 -17.72 5.26 -39.63
N GLU A 570 -17.87 5.08 -40.96
CA GLU A 570 -19.05 4.45 -41.55
C GLU A 570 -19.23 2.99 -41.10
N ALA A 571 -18.13 2.27 -40.87
CA ALA A 571 -18.14 0.93 -40.28
C ALA A 571 -18.39 0.93 -38.75
N GLY A 572 -18.60 2.10 -38.14
CA GLY A 572 -18.88 2.27 -36.72
C GLY A 572 -17.65 2.06 -35.82
N VAL A 573 -16.45 2.40 -36.30
CA VAL A 573 -15.26 2.48 -35.45
C VAL A 573 -15.33 3.76 -34.62
N ASP A 574 -15.18 3.65 -33.30
CA ASP A 574 -15.22 4.81 -32.39
C ASP A 574 -14.16 5.86 -32.74
N GLU A 575 -14.50 7.15 -32.57
CA GLU A 575 -13.64 8.28 -32.96
C GLU A 575 -12.23 8.22 -32.35
N ASP A 576 -12.11 7.67 -31.14
CA ASP A 576 -10.83 7.47 -30.43
C ASP A 576 -9.84 6.59 -31.22
N TRP A 577 -10.36 5.68 -32.05
CA TRP A 577 -9.57 4.71 -32.83
C TRP A 577 -9.42 5.08 -34.31
N VAL A 578 -10.05 6.16 -34.77
CA VAL A 578 -10.02 6.61 -36.19
C VAL A 578 -8.82 7.53 -36.48
N GLY A 579 -8.02 7.90 -35.48
CA GLY A 579 -6.82 8.73 -35.67
C GLY A 579 -5.75 8.07 -36.55
N VAL A 580 -5.00 8.89 -37.30
CA VAL A 580 -3.86 8.45 -38.14
C VAL A 580 -2.86 7.60 -37.34
N ASP A 581 -2.59 8.03 -36.11
CA ASP A 581 -1.65 7.33 -35.22
C ASP A 581 -2.35 6.23 -34.40
N SER A 582 -3.68 6.29 -34.23
CA SER A 582 -4.48 5.34 -33.43
C SER A 582 -4.42 3.90 -33.97
N ILE A 583 -4.24 3.70 -35.28
CA ILE A 583 -4.10 2.35 -35.86
C ILE A 583 -2.92 1.59 -35.26
N GLY A 584 -1.79 2.28 -35.03
CA GLY A 584 -0.60 1.69 -34.40
C GLY A 584 -0.78 1.40 -32.91
N GLU A 585 -1.79 1.99 -32.27
CA GLU A 585 -2.09 1.85 -30.84
C GLU A 585 -3.00 0.65 -30.53
N LEU A 586 -3.79 0.19 -31.51
CA LEU A 586 -4.78 -0.87 -31.34
C LEU A 586 -4.17 -2.16 -30.76
N LEU A 587 -3.13 -2.69 -31.41
CA LEU A 587 -2.54 -3.97 -31.01
C LEU A 587 -1.75 -3.86 -29.68
N PRO A 588 -0.95 -2.81 -29.44
CA PRO A 588 -0.37 -2.59 -28.12
C PRO A 588 -1.40 -2.45 -27.00
N SER A 589 -2.49 -1.70 -27.22
CA SER A 589 -3.60 -1.57 -26.27
C SER A 589 -4.25 -2.92 -25.95
N TRP A 590 -4.43 -3.77 -26.98
CA TRP A 590 -4.89 -5.15 -26.79
C TRP A 590 -3.94 -5.98 -25.91
N PHE A 591 -2.64 -5.89 -26.14
CA PHE A 591 -1.63 -6.63 -25.36
C PHE A 591 -1.54 -6.15 -23.90
N GLU A 592 -1.60 -4.83 -23.65
CA GLU A 592 -1.73 -4.26 -22.30
C GLU A 592 -3.03 -4.71 -21.61
N GLY A 593 -4.01 -5.12 -22.43
CA GLY A 593 -5.28 -5.73 -22.06
C GLY A 593 -5.22 -7.03 -21.29
N LEU A 594 -4.24 -7.88 -21.60
CA LEU A 594 -4.27 -9.30 -21.27
C LEU A 594 -3.80 -9.60 -19.84
N GLU A 595 -2.74 -8.93 -19.39
CA GLU A 595 -2.22 -9.07 -18.03
C GLU A 595 -1.58 -7.75 -17.58
N GLU A 596 -2.06 -7.18 -16.47
CA GLU A 596 -1.60 -5.89 -15.92
C GLU A 596 -0.09 -5.87 -15.61
N GLY A 597 0.49 -7.04 -15.31
CA GLY A 597 1.91 -7.19 -15.00
C GLY A 597 2.84 -7.19 -16.23
N GLU A 598 2.33 -7.52 -17.44
CA GLU A 598 3.14 -7.95 -18.60
C GLU A 598 3.75 -6.82 -19.44
N LEU A 599 3.86 -5.64 -18.84
CA LEU A 599 4.34 -4.44 -19.53
C LEU A 599 5.76 -4.57 -20.06
N LEU A 600 6.65 -5.34 -19.41
CA LEU A 600 8.01 -5.53 -19.91
C LEU A 600 8.04 -6.20 -21.29
N ARG A 601 7.33 -7.32 -21.48
CA ARG A 601 7.26 -8.02 -22.76
C ARG A 601 6.53 -7.19 -23.82
N ASN A 602 5.47 -6.48 -23.43
CA ASN A 602 4.73 -5.60 -24.33
C ASN A 602 5.59 -4.42 -24.80
N CYS A 603 6.26 -3.73 -23.88
CA CYS A 603 7.23 -2.67 -24.19
C CYS A 603 8.34 -3.17 -25.13
N ALA A 604 8.85 -4.38 -24.88
CA ALA A 604 9.84 -5.02 -25.72
C ALA A 604 9.30 -5.29 -27.14
N LEU A 605 8.15 -5.95 -27.26
CA LEU A 605 7.52 -6.29 -28.54
C LEU A 605 7.15 -5.07 -29.37
N PHE A 606 6.68 -4.00 -28.75
CA PHE A 606 6.17 -2.79 -29.42
C PHE A 606 7.13 -1.60 -29.39
N GLY A 607 8.32 -1.75 -28.80
CA GLY A 607 9.34 -0.70 -28.72
C GLY A 607 8.86 0.54 -27.96
N ARG A 608 8.06 0.32 -26.92
CA ARG A 608 7.46 1.36 -26.07
C ARG A 608 8.20 1.45 -24.75
N SER A 609 8.16 2.61 -24.10
CA SER A 609 8.61 2.78 -22.73
C SER A 609 7.41 2.91 -21.80
N SER A 610 7.50 2.28 -20.63
CA SER A 610 6.55 2.48 -19.54
C SER A 610 7.33 2.66 -18.24
N PRO A 611 7.03 3.70 -17.43
CA PRO A 611 7.63 3.86 -16.11
C PRO A 611 7.45 2.62 -15.22
N GLN A 612 6.39 1.84 -15.44
CA GLN A 612 6.09 0.61 -14.69
C GLN A 612 6.99 -0.57 -15.09
N SER A 613 7.53 -0.58 -16.32
CA SER A 613 8.45 -1.64 -16.79
C SER A 613 9.93 -1.28 -16.65
N GLU A 614 10.28 0.00 -16.49
CA GLU A 614 11.68 0.46 -16.38
C GLU A 614 12.48 -0.33 -15.34
N VAL A 615 11.92 -0.49 -14.14
CA VAL A 615 12.60 -1.20 -13.08
C VAL A 615 12.79 -2.68 -13.44
N GLN A 616 11.81 -3.32 -14.08
CA GLN A 616 11.94 -4.71 -14.52
C GLN A 616 12.97 -4.88 -15.63
N SER A 617 13.00 -3.95 -16.58
CA SER A 617 13.97 -3.91 -17.70
C SER A 617 15.42 -3.80 -17.20
N HIS A 618 15.62 -3.21 -16.03
CA HIS A 618 16.92 -3.17 -15.38
C HIS A 618 17.37 -4.55 -14.88
N TYR A 619 16.47 -5.46 -14.50
CA TYR A 619 16.83 -6.73 -13.89
C TYR A 619 16.76 -7.95 -14.83
N ALA A 620 15.99 -7.88 -15.90
CA ALA A 620 15.70 -9.03 -16.74
C ALA A 620 16.30 -8.95 -18.14
N ALA A 621 16.77 -10.10 -18.62
CA ALA A 621 16.95 -10.37 -20.04
C ALA A 621 15.79 -11.25 -20.54
N LEU A 622 15.29 -10.96 -21.75
CA LEU A 622 14.19 -11.70 -22.38
C LEU A 622 14.73 -12.64 -23.46
N ASP A 623 14.29 -13.88 -23.46
CA ASP A 623 14.56 -14.83 -24.53
C ASP A 623 13.69 -14.51 -25.74
N ARG A 624 14.35 -14.29 -26.89
CA ARG A 624 13.71 -13.85 -28.13
C ARG A 624 12.77 -14.91 -28.72
N ALA A 625 13.05 -16.20 -28.52
CA ALA A 625 12.18 -17.27 -28.99
C ALA A 625 10.95 -17.41 -28.08
N VAL A 626 11.12 -17.26 -26.76
CA VAL A 626 10.00 -17.22 -25.80
C VAL A 626 9.10 -16.01 -26.09
N LEU A 627 9.70 -14.85 -26.37
CA LEU A 627 8.97 -13.62 -26.68
C LEU A 627 8.17 -13.73 -27.99
N ASP A 628 8.74 -14.37 -29.02
CA ASP A 628 8.01 -14.66 -30.27
C ASP A 628 6.86 -15.66 -30.06
N ASP A 629 7.07 -16.72 -29.28
CA ASP A 629 6.02 -17.69 -28.97
C ASP A 629 4.85 -17.03 -28.22
N TYR A 630 5.16 -16.16 -27.25
CA TYR A 630 4.18 -15.33 -26.55
C TYR A 630 3.39 -14.44 -27.52
N TYR A 631 4.08 -13.70 -28.39
CA TYR A 631 3.45 -12.86 -29.42
C TYR A 631 2.56 -13.69 -30.35
N CYS A 632 3.08 -14.77 -30.93
CA CYS A 632 2.36 -15.64 -31.85
C CYS A 632 1.13 -16.29 -31.21
N LYS A 633 1.21 -16.70 -29.94
CA LYS A 633 0.09 -17.27 -29.19
C LYS A 633 -1.05 -16.26 -29.06
N ILE A 634 -0.74 -15.03 -28.65
CA ILE A 634 -1.73 -13.95 -28.53
C ILE A 634 -2.35 -13.61 -29.88
N MET A 635 -1.51 -13.44 -30.91
CA MET A 635 -1.97 -13.10 -32.26
C MET A 635 -2.86 -14.19 -32.88
N ARG A 636 -2.57 -15.47 -32.63
CA ARG A 636 -3.45 -16.60 -33.06
C ARG A 636 -4.78 -16.59 -32.32
N ASN A 637 -4.78 -16.29 -31.02
CA ASN A 637 -6.00 -16.21 -30.24
C ASN A 637 -6.89 -15.05 -30.69
N LEU A 638 -6.30 -13.88 -30.93
CA LEU A 638 -7.01 -12.72 -31.49
C LEU A 638 -7.55 -13.04 -32.89
N TRP A 639 -6.75 -13.67 -33.77
CA TRP A 639 -7.22 -14.11 -35.09
C TRP A 639 -8.43 -15.04 -35.02
N LYS A 640 -8.44 -16.01 -34.10
CA LYS A 640 -9.58 -16.90 -33.89
C LYS A 640 -10.84 -16.13 -33.47
N GLN A 641 -10.70 -15.14 -32.58
CA GLN A 641 -11.82 -14.31 -32.14
C GLN A 641 -12.38 -13.47 -33.29
N ILE A 642 -11.52 -12.90 -34.13
CA ILE A 642 -11.91 -12.13 -35.31
C ILE A 642 -12.65 -13.02 -36.33
N GLN A 643 -12.15 -14.22 -36.62
CA GLN A 643 -12.77 -15.12 -37.61
C GLN A 643 -14.10 -15.74 -37.16
N VAL A 644 -14.36 -15.86 -35.87
CA VAL A 644 -15.66 -16.35 -35.36
C VAL A 644 -16.78 -15.33 -35.60
N ALA A 645 -16.44 -14.05 -35.79
CA ALA A 645 -17.40 -12.97 -36.00
C ALA A 645 -17.89 -12.81 -37.46
N THR A 646 -17.25 -13.45 -38.46
CA THR A 646 -17.64 -13.33 -39.89
C THR A 646 -17.78 -14.70 -40.58
N PRO A 647 -19.00 -15.27 -40.65
CA PRO A 647 -19.26 -16.54 -41.36
C PRO A 647 -19.07 -16.48 -42.88
N ASP A 648 -19.11 -15.30 -43.49
CA ASP A 648 -19.23 -15.13 -44.94
C ASP A 648 -17.91 -15.26 -45.73
N ASP A 649 -16.74 -15.05 -45.08
CA ASP A 649 -15.44 -15.11 -45.75
C ASP A 649 -15.07 -16.53 -46.23
N GLN A 650 -15.59 -17.57 -45.57
CA GLN A 650 -15.36 -18.96 -45.98
C GLN A 650 -16.10 -19.36 -47.26
N LYS A 651 -17.13 -18.60 -47.66
CA LYS A 651 -17.90 -18.86 -48.89
C LYS A 651 -17.17 -18.32 -50.12
N LEU A 652 -16.55 -17.14 -50.04
CA LEU A 652 -15.83 -16.52 -51.15
C LEU A 652 -14.50 -17.22 -51.49
N LEU A 653 -13.85 -17.87 -50.53
CA LEU A 653 -12.64 -18.66 -50.74
C LEU A 653 -12.87 -19.95 -51.58
N LYS A 654 -14.11 -20.46 -51.67
CA LYS A 654 -14.44 -21.69 -52.42
C LYS A 654 -14.59 -21.50 -53.93
N ASP A 655 -14.81 -20.28 -54.41
CA ASP A 655 -15.11 -20.01 -55.83
C ASP A 655 -13.87 -19.69 -56.70
N GLY A 656 -12.65 -19.88 -56.19
CA GLY A 656 -11.42 -19.87 -57.00
C GLY A 656 -11.00 -18.53 -57.59
N SER A 657 -11.73 -17.43 -57.33
CA SER A 657 -11.32 -16.06 -57.67
C SER A 657 -10.47 -15.48 -56.53
N LEU A 658 -9.18 -15.84 -56.49
CA LEU A 658 -8.25 -15.37 -55.45
C LEU A 658 -7.92 -13.87 -55.62
N VAL A 659 -8.70 -13.00 -54.97
CA VAL A 659 -8.16 -11.72 -54.50
C VAL A 659 -7.20 -12.06 -53.35
N LYS A 660 -5.92 -11.66 -53.45
CA LYS A 660 -4.97 -11.81 -52.33
C LYS A 660 -5.57 -11.10 -51.11
N SER A 661 -5.66 -11.76 -49.96
CA SER A 661 -6.09 -11.11 -48.74
C SER A 661 -4.97 -10.25 -48.14
N LEU A 662 -5.34 -9.13 -47.52
CA LEU A 662 -4.44 -8.22 -46.79
C LEU A 662 -3.92 -8.83 -45.48
N PHE A 663 -4.65 -9.79 -44.89
CA PHE A 663 -4.24 -10.47 -43.68
C PHE A 663 -4.48 -11.98 -43.83
N SER A 664 -3.49 -12.80 -43.49
CA SER A 664 -3.69 -14.24 -43.48
C SER A 664 -2.84 -14.91 -42.41
N LEU A 665 -3.43 -15.86 -41.69
CA LEU A 665 -2.69 -16.58 -40.66
C LEU A 665 -1.60 -17.46 -41.30
N SER A 666 -0.33 -17.18 -40.99
CA SER A 666 0.78 -17.98 -41.47
C SER A 666 0.76 -19.37 -40.84
N LYS A 667 0.89 -20.40 -41.69
CA LYS A 667 1.04 -21.80 -41.25
C LYS A 667 2.41 -22.06 -40.60
N ASN A 668 3.43 -21.28 -40.96
CA ASN A 668 4.80 -21.45 -40.51
C ASN A 668 5.28 -20.16 -39.82
N THR A 669 5.62 -20.25 -38.54
CA THR A 669 6.34 -19.18 -37.83
C THR A 669 7.83 -19.23 -38.18
N ALA A 670 8.50 -18.10 -38.00
CA ALA A 670 9.94 -18.05 -38.20
C ALA A 670 10.65 -18.87 -37.10
N GLN A 671 11.81 -19.43 -37.44
CA GLN A 671 12.67 -20.07 -36.46
C GLN A 671 13.57 -19.02 -35.81
N ILE A 672 13.12 -18.48 -34.68
CA ILE A 672 13.91 -17.53 -33.90
C ILE A 672 14.78 -18.32 -32.91
N PRO A 673 16.12 -18.11 -32.91
CA PRO A 673 17.01 -18.85 -32.02
C PRO A 673 16.83 -18.40 -30.56
N ASN A 674 16.95 -19.36 -29.64
CA ASN A 674 17.04 -19.09 -28.19
C ASN A 674 18.26 -18.20 -27.94
N SER A 675 17.98 -16.92 -27.73
CA SER A 675 18.99 -15.88 -27.55
C SER A 675 18.35 -14.75 -26.75
N LEU A 676 19.11 -14.15 -25.83
CA LEU A 676 18.56 -13.15 -24.94
C LEU A 676 18.66 -11.75 -25.55
N THR A 677 17.84 -10.82 -25.04
CA THR A 677 17.92 -9.38 -25.30
C THR A 677 17.67 -8.61 -23.99
N GLY A 678 18.21 -7.39 -23.89
CA GLY A 678 18.07 -6.54 -22.71
C GLY A 678 19.25 -6.58 -21.75
N ASN A 679 18.98 -6.62 -20.44
CA ASN A 679 20.05 -6.52 -19.44
C ASN A 679 20.81 -7.85 -19.32
N ASP A 680 22.11 -7.80 -19.57
CA ASP A 680 22.99 -8.96 -19.59
C ASP A 680 23.68 -9.25 -18.26
N TRP A 681 23.31 -8.61 -17.14
CA TRP A 681 23.94 -8.84 -15.84
C TRP A 681 23.54 -10.18 -15.20
N ALA A 682 22.53 -10.87 -15.73
CA ALA A 682 22.20 -12.21 -15.24
C ALA A 682 23.38 -13.19 -15.50
N PRO A 683 23.80 -13.97 -14.50
CA PRO A 683 24.80 -15.01 -14.66
C PRO A 683 24.23 -16.21 -15.43
N LYS A 684 25.11 -16.98 -16.08
CA LYS A 684 24.76 -18.28 -16.66
C LYS A 684 24.50 -19.31 -15.57
N VAL A 685 23.60 -20.25 -15.83
CA VAL A 685 23.26 -21.35 -14.90
C VAL A 685 24.51 -22.19 -14.60
N GLU A 686 25.31 -22.50 -15.62
CA GLU A 686 26.55 -23.26 -15.51
C GLU A 686 27.60 -22.55 -14.64
N GLY A 687 27.63 -21.21 -14.70
CA GLY A 687 28.49 -20.40 -13.85
C GLY A 687 28.13 -20.54 -12.36
N ILE A 688 26.84 -20.51 -12.05
CA ILE A 688 26.37 -20.72 -10.67
C ILE A 688 26.62 -22.16 -10.22
N LYS A 689 26.36 -23.17 -11.05
CA LYS A 689 26.66 -24.58 -10.74
C LYS A 689 28.12 -24.76 -10.34
N THR A 690 29.03 -24.26 -11.17
CA THR A 690 30.47 -24.34 -10.92
C THR A 690 30.85 -23.65 -9.61
N LEU A 691 30.23 -22.50 -9.31
CA LEU A 691 30.47 -21.78 -8.06
C LEU A 691 30.00 -22.56 -6.83
N LEU A 692 28.81 -23.18 -6.89
CA LEU A 692 28.29 -24.00 -5.80
C LEU A 692 29.08 -25.29 -5.60
N GLU A 693 29.52 -25.94 -6.68
CA GLU A 693 30.40 -27.11 -6.62
C GLU A 693 31.74 -26.77 -5.96
N MET A 694 32.35 -25.64 -6.33
CA MET A 694 33.57 -25.15 -5.70
C MET A 694 33.37 -24.87 -4.21
N LEU A 695 32.28 -24.19 -3.83
CA LEU A 695 31.96 -23.93 -2.43
C LEU A 695 31.74 -25.24 -1.64
N ARG A 696 31.05 -26.21 -2.22
CA ARG A 696 30.84 -27.54 -1.60
C ARG A 696 32.16 -28.26 -1.35
N ALA A 697 33.04 -28.30 -2.34
CA ALA A 697 34.35 -28.92 -2.19
C ALA A 697 35.17 -28.23 -1.10
N GLN A 698 35.19 -26.89 -1.08
CA GLN A 698 35.89 -26.14 -0.04
C GLN A 698 35.28 -26.38 1.34
N ILE A 699 33.96 -26.39 1.50
CA ILE A 699 33.31 -26.70 2.78
C ILE A 699 33.68 -28.11 3.26
N ALA A 700 33.72 -29.10 2.36
CA ALA A 700 34.04 -30.48 2.72
C ALA A 700 35.52 -30.67 3.10
N ASP A 701 36.43 -29.96 2.43
CA ASP A 701 37.88 -30.10 2.62
C ASP A 701 38.44 -29.19 3.73
N HIS A 702 37.67 -28.20 4.19
CA HIS A 702 38.17 -27.19 5.13
C HIS A 702 38.32 -27.75 6.55
N ASP A 703 39.43 -27.41 7.19
CA ASP A 703 39.69 -27.78 8.57
C ASP A 703 38.71 -27.06 9.50
N GLN A 704 37.95 -27.83 10.30
CA GLN A 704 37.03 -27.29 11.29
C GLN A 704 37.75 -26.55 12.44
N GLN A 705 39.08 -26.67 12.53
CA GLN A 705 39.90 -25.91 13.49
C GLN A 705 39.99 -24.41 13.15
N GLU A 706 39.60 -23.98 11.95
CA GLU A 706 39.50 -22.57 11.56
C GLU A 706 38.03 -22.13 11.43
N PRO A 707 37.30 -21.97 12.56
CA PRO A 707 35.84 -21.83 12.57
C PRO A 707 35.33 -20.58 11.85
N HIS A 708 36.11 -19.50 11.81
CA HIS A 708 35.72 -18.23 11.17
C HIS A 708 35.67 -18.35 9.64
N GLN A 709 36.69 -18.97 9.04
CA GLN A 709 36.76 -19.16 7.59
C GLN A 709 35.74 -20.21 7.14
N TYR A 710 35.63 -21.30 7.89
CA TYR A 710 34.59 -22.32 7.66
C TYR A 710 33.18 -21.70 7.68
N HIS A 711 32.88 -20.87 8.69
CA HIS A 711 31.61 -20.14 8.76
C HIS A 711 31.38 -19.23 7.54
N ASN A 712 32.40 -18.51 7.08
CA ASN A 712 32.26 -17.64 5.90
C ASN A 712 31.91 -18.43 4.63
N LEU A 713 32.49 -19.62 4.42
CA LEU A 713 32.14 -20.50 3.30
C LEU A 713 30.68 -20.98 3.38
N VAL A 714 30.23 -21.40 4.56
CA VAL A 714 28.84 -21.81 4.81
C VAL A 714 27.86 -20.64 4.56
N VAL A 715 28.22 -19.43 4.98
CA VAL A 715 27.44 -18.21 4.75
C VAL A 715 27.40 -17.86 3.26
N ALA A 716 28.50 -18.04 2.52
CA ALA A 716 28.51 -17.82 1.07
C ALA A 716 27.52 -18.74 0.36
N TYR A 717 27.55 -20.04 0.68
CA TYR A 717 26.65 -21.05 0.13
C TYR A 717 25.18 -20.71 0.41
N THR A 718 24.85 -20.47 1.68
CA THR A 718 23.49 -20.14 2.12
C THR A 718 23.02 -18.79 1.57
N GLY A 719 23.94 -17.82 1.50
CA GLY A 719 23.69 -16.47 0.99
C GLY A 719 23.38 -16.45 -0.51
N ILE A 720 24.04 -17.28 -1.31
CA ILE A 720 23.70 -17.45 -2.75
C ILE A 720 22.29 -18.03 -2.88
N ALA A 721 21.97 -19.11 -2.14
CA ALA A 721 20.66 -19.75 -2.18
C ALA A 721 19.54 -18.75 -1.88
N LEU A 722 19.67 -18.02 -0.77
CA LEU A 722 18.71 -16.99 -0.36
C LEU A 722 18.68 -15.82 -1.36
N SER A 723 19.81 -15.38 -1.89
CA SER A 723 19.86 -14.30 -2.89
C SER A 723 19.07 -14.64 -4.14
N ILE A 724 19.13 -15.89 -4.59
CA ILE A 724 18.40 -16.36 -5.77
C ILE A 724 16.90 -16.44 -5.46
N VAL A 725 16.48 -17.20 -4.44
CA VAL A 725 15.04 -17.46 -4.24
C VAL A 725 14.26 -16.26 -3.68
N THR A 726 14.94 -15.38 -2.94
CA THR A 726 14.30 -14.17 -2.38
C THR A 726 14.46 -12.92 -3.21
N ALA A 727 15.39 -12.96 -4.18
CA ALA A 727 15.79 -11.81 -4.99
C ALA A 727 16.06 -10.55 -4.13
N PHE A 728 16.65 -10.75 -2.95
CA PHE A 728 16.94 -9.66 -2.03
C PHE A 728 17.81 -8.58 -2.70
N ARG A 729 17.66 -7.34 -2.25
CA ARG A 729 18.46 -6.21 -2.73
C ARG A 729 19.82 -6.21 -2.04
N ASN A 730 20.77 -5.51 -2.65
CA ASN A 730 22.00 -5.11 -2.00
C ASN A 730 21.72 -4.08 -0.91
N ALA A 731 21.25 -4.60 0.22
CA ALA A 731 20.98 -3.89 1.44
C ALA A 731 21.78 -4.55 2.57
N ASN A 732 22.02 -3.77 3.61
CA ASN A 732 22.54 -4.27 4.87
C ASN A 732 21.46 -5.13 5.53
N THR A 733 21.83 -6.35 5.93
CA THR A 733 20.97 -7.38 6.52
C THR A 733 19.62 -7.49 5.79
N PRO A 734 19.59 -8.07 4.57
CA PRO A 734 18.36 -8.21 3.80
C PRO A 734 17.29 -9.01 4.56
N ILE A 735 17.72 -10.04 5.30
CA ILE A 735 16.89 -10.88 6.18
C ILE A 735 17.43 -10.74 7.60
N LEU A 736 16.64 -10.17 8.50
CA LEU A 736 17.03 -9.89 9.89
C LEU A 736 17.02 -11.13 10.78
N ASP A 737 16.16 -12.10 10.47
CA ASP A 737 16.00 -13.30 11.28
C ASP A 737 15.48 -14.44 10.39
N LEU A 738 16.32 -15.44 10.17
CA LEU A 738 15.98 -16.65 9.42
C LEU A 738 15.03 -17.57 10.20
N GLY A 739 14.91 -17.39 11.51
CA GLY A 739 13.93 -18.09 12.35
C GLY A 739 12.49 -17.66 12.10
N LEU A 740 12.28 -16.53 11.43
CA LEU A 740 10.95 -16.04 11.04
C LEU A 740 10.41 -16.68 9.75
N ILE A 741 11.15 -17.60 9.13
CA ILE A 741 10.62 -18.41 8.04
C ILE A 741 9.57 -19.34 8.62
N ASP A 742 8.34 -19.19 8.15
CA ASP A 742 7.25 -20.07 8.55
C ASP A 742 7.50 -21.49 8.01
N GLN A 743 7.63 -22.46 8.91
CA GLN A 743 8.04 -23.82 8.55
C GLN A 743 6.90 -24.62 7.90
N GLU A 744 5.65 -24.23 8.09
CA GLU A 744 4.52 -24.91 7.47
C GLU A 744 4.33 -24.45 6.02
N THR A 745 4.23 -23.14 5.81
CA THR A 745 3.90 -22.54 4.51
C THR A 745 5.14 -22.22 3.66
N GLY A 746 6.30 -22.03 4.31
CA GLY A 746 7.55 -21.62 3.67
C GLY A 746 7.65 -20.12 3.40
N PHE A 747 6.73 -19.30 3.92
CA PHE A 747 6.77 -17.86 3.70
C PHE A 747 7.73 -17.14 4.65
N LEU A 748 8.38 -16.11 4.10
CA LEU A 748 9.20 -15.14 4.83
C LEU A 748 8.70 -13.73 4.52
N HIS A 749 8.49 -12.93 5.56
CA HIS A 749 8.20 -11.51 5.43
C HIS A 749 9.49 -10.69 5.29
N MET A 750 9.58 -9.86 4.25
CA MET A 750 10.76 -9.06 3.93
C MET A 750 10.44 -7.58 3.71
N GLU A 751 11.10 -6.70 4.49
CA GLU A 751 10.94 -5.24 4.39
C GLU A 751 12.26 -4.54 3.99
N GLU A 752 12.72 -4.66 2.75
CA GLU A 752 14.09 -4.21 2.44
C GLU A 752 14.27 -2.70 2.19
N LYS A 753 13.19 -1.94 2.02
CA LYS A 753 13.23 -0.54 1.54
C LYS A 753 12.72 0.43 2.60
N ASP A 754 13.36 1.60 2.61
CA ASP A 754 13.01 2.73 3.47
C ASP A 754 11.80 3.48 2.97
N ARG A 755 10.62 3.01 3.39
CA ARG A 755 9.42 3.83 3.38
C ARG A 755 8.72 3.72 4.72
N ASP A 756 8.31 4.87 5.24
CA ASP A 756 7.75 5.03 6.60
C ASP A 756 6.50 4.17 6.82
N ASN A 757 5.79 3.85 5.72
CA ASN A 757 4.57 3.07 5.70
C ASN A 757 4.73 1.57 5.38
N GLY A 758 5.97 1.06 5.23
CA GLY A 758 6.19 -0.36 4.89
C GLY A 758 5.65 -0.78 3.51
N SER A 759 5.32 0.16 2.61
CA SER A 759 4.64 -0.13 1.33
C SER A 759 5.38 -1.06 0.36
N HIS A 760 6.65 -1.37 0.61
CA HIS A 760 7.45 -2.33 -0.18
C HIS A 760 7.81 -3.61 0.59
N ALA A 761 7.18 -3.82 1.74
CA ALA A 761 7.16 -5.09 2.42
C ALA A 761 6.58 -6.17 1.50
N ARG A 762 7.17 -7.36 1.52
CA ARG A 762 6.71 -8.47 0.67
C ARG A 762 6.77 -9.80 1.39
N LEU A 763 5.84 -10.67 1.06
CA LEU A 763 5.96 -12.10 1.32
C LEU A 763 6.79 -12.74 0.20
N VAL A 764 7.74 -13.57 0.60
CA VAL A 764 8.57 -14.37 -0.29
C VAL A 764 8.39 -15.83 0.11
N TRP A 765 8.14 -16.69 -0.86
CA TRP A 765 8.12 -18.12 -0.61
C TRP A 765 9.53 -18.73 -0.74
N ILE A 766 9.93 -19.52 0.26
CA ILE A 766 11.21 -20.22 0.31
C ILE A 766 10.96 -21.71 0.00
N PRO A 767 11.52 -22.25 -1.10
CA PRO A 767 11.42 -23.67 -1.44
C PRO A 767 11.97 -24.61 -0.39
N ASP A 768 11.43 -25.82 -0.34
CA ASP A 768 11.78 -26.86 0.64
C ASP A 768 13.29 -27.13 0.70
N ASP A 769 13.96 -27.27 -0.44
CA ASP A 769 15.40 -27.49 -0.51
C ASP A 769 16.19 -26.34 0.13
N VAL A 770 15.79 -25.09 -0.12
CA VAL A 770 16.43 -23.92 0.48
C VAL A 770 16.07 -23.78 1.96
N ARG A 771 14.86 -24.16 2.39
CA ARG A 771 14.49 -24.22 3.81
C ARG A 771 15.33 -25.25 4.56
N ALA A 772 15.63 -26.37 3.94
CA ALA A 772 16.53 -27.38 4.49
C ALA A 772 17.98 -26.83 4.61
N CYS A 773 18.48 -26.12 3.59
CA CYS A 773 19.76 -25.40 3.68
C CYS A 773 19.78 -24.37 4.82
N VAL A 774 18.72 -23.58 4.99
CA VAL A 774 18.61 -22.61 6.09
C VAL A 774 18.57 -23.32 7.44
N SER A 775 17.85 -24.43 7.56
CA SER A 775 17.81 -25.23 8.79
C SER A 775 19.18 -25.80 9.15
N ALA A 776 19.93 -26.29 8.17
CA ALA A 776 21.32 -26.70 8.36
C ALA A 776 22.21 -25.54 8.81
N TYR A 777 22.05 -24.36 8.22
CA TYR A 777 22.77 -23.16 8.64
C TYR A 777 22.44 -22.74 10.08
N LEU A 778 21.17 -22.77 10.48
CA LEU A 778 20.78 -22.45 11.87
C LEU A 778 21.37 -23.46 12.87
N ASN A 779 21.49 -24.73 12.49
CA ASN A 779 22.18 -25.72 13.31
C ASN A 779 23.70 -25.51 13.35
N HIS A 780 24.31 -25.10 12.22
CA HIS A 780 25.70 -24.64 12.18
C HIS A 780 25.96 -23.50 13.16
N LEU A 781 25.08 -22.49 13.20
CA LEU A 781 25.21 -21.38 14.15
C LEU A 781 25.22 -21.87 15.60
N LYS A 782 24.37 -22.84 15.97
CA LYS A 782 24.39 -23.45 17.31
C LYS A 782 25.75 -24.09 17.63
N ARG A 783 26.33 -24.83 16.67
CA ARG A 783 27.66 -25.45 16.82
C ARG A 783 28.75 -24.39 16.94
N LEU A 784 28.74 -23.41 16.06
CA LEU A 784 29.69 -22.30 16.01
C LEU A 784 29.79 -21.57 17.36
N TRP A 785 28.66 -21.23 17.98
CA TRP A 785 28.65 -20.50 19.25
C TRP A 785 29.20 -21.31 20.44
N VAL A 786 29.24 -22.64 20.34
CA VAL A 786 29.88 -23.50 21.33
C VAL A 786 31.38 -23.64 21.07
N THR A 787 31.81 -23.52 19.81
CA THR A 787 33.23 -23.60 19.41
C THR A 787 33.99 -22.29 19.62
N LEU A 788 33.33 -21.14 19.45
CA LEU A 788 33.95 -19.83 19.61
C LEU A 788 34.26 -19.51 21.08
N SER A 789 35.20 -18.59 21.29
CA SER A 789 35.50 -18.05 22.62
C SER A 789 34.26 -17.44 23.28
N PHE A 790 34.10 -17.62 24.59
CA PHE A 790 33.03 -17.01 25.39
C PHE A 790 33.05 -15.47 25.35
N GLN A 791 34.16 -14.86 24.91
CA GLN A 791 34.29 -13.41 24.75
C GLN A 791 33.65 -12.91 23.44
N THR A 792 33.36 -13.80 22.49
CA THR A 792 32.72 -13.43 21.23
C THR A 792 31.23 -13.21 21.46
N SER A 793 30.79 -11.96 21.30
CA SER A 793 29.38 -11.59 21.44
C SER A 793 28.53 -12.25 20.34
N PRO A 794 27.40 -12.92 20.69
CA PRO A 794 26.40 -13.37 19.72
C PRO A 794 25.51 -12.24 19.21
N GLU A 795 25.73 -11.02 19.67
CA GLU A 795 25.05 -9.82 19.21
C GLU A 795 26.04 -8.89 18.50
N LEU A 796 25.61 -8.38 17.35
CA LEU A 796 26.31 -7.31 16.63
C LEU A 796 25.51 -6.03 16.71
N LYS A 797 26.08 -4.99 17.31
CA LYS A 797 25.48 -3.66 17.27
C LYS A 797 25.61 -3.07 15.86
N VAL A 798 24.50 -2.94 15.16
CA VAL A 798 24.45 -2.42 13.78
C VAL A 798 23.71 -1.08 13.74
N PRO A 799 24.09 -0.17 12.83
CA PRO A 799 23.34 1.07 12.63
C PRO A 799 21.94 0.76 12.10
N ALA A 800 20.94 1.49 12.60
CA ALA A 800 19.59 1.47 12.06
C ALA A 800 19.58 2.27 10.76
N THR A 801 20.05 1.64 9.68
CA THR A 801 20.17 2.28 8.36
C THR A 801 18.82 2.43 7.67
N LYS A 802 17.81 1.71 8.14
CA LYS A 802 16.48 1.71 7.56
C LYS A 802 15.42 2.37 8.44
N ASN A 803 14.42 3.01 7.84
CA ASN A 803 13.30 3.62 8.58
C ASN A 803 12.51 2.57 9.38
N ARG A 804 12.42 1.33 8.86
CA ARG A 804 11.84 0.20 9.60
C ARG A 804 12.60 -0.07 10.89
N ASP A 805 13.93 -0.02 10.86
CA ASP A 805 14.79 -0.38 11.99
C ASP A 805 14.65 0.72 13.07
N ILE A 806 14.65 1.98 12.65
CA ILE A 806 14.39 3.13 13.54
C ILE A 806 12.99 3.03 14.16
N ARG A 807 11.97 2.63 13.40
CA ARG A 807 10.58 2.47 13.89
C ARG A 807 10.46 1.31 14.89
N ILE A 808 11.06 0.16 14.59
CA ILE A 808 10.97 -1.04 15.43
C ILE A 808 11.76 -0.86 16.72
N TYR A 809 12.99 -0.35 16.61
CA TYR A 809 13.93 -0.32 17.73
C TYR A 809 13.98 1.04 18.44
N GLY A 810 13.42 2.10 17.86
CA GLY A 810 13.35 3.44 18.45
C GLY A 810 14.71 4.15 18.60
N THR A 811 15.76 3.62 17.98
CA THR A 811 17.16 4.05 18.18
C THR A 811 17.92 4.13 16.85
N LYS A 812 19.06 4.82 16.84
CA LYS A 812 19.97 4.90 15.67
C LYS A 812 20.81 3.63 15.47
N SER A 813 20.67 2.63 16.34
CA SER A 813 21.38 1.35 16.27
C SER A 813 20.67 0.29 17.09
N PHE A 814 20.65 -0.94 16.61
CA PHE A 814 20.05 -2.07 17.32
C PHE A 814 21.02 -3.23 17.44
N ALA A 815 20.74 -4.15 18.36
CA ALA A 815 21.49 -5.40 18.50
C ALA A 815 20.92 -6.42 17.51
N LEU A 816 21.71 -6.80 16.51
CA LEU A 816 21.38 -7.88 15.59
C LEU A 816 21.80 -9.20 16.22
N SER A 817 20.87 -10.14 16.36
CA SER A 817 21.18 -11.50 16.80
C SER A 817 21.90 -12.28 15.71
N LEU A 818 23.15 -12.65 15.97
CA LEU A 818 23.96 -13.47 15.08
C LEU A 818 23.63 -14.98 15.20
N GLN A 819 22.68 -15.35 16.06
CA GLN A 819 22.23 -16.74 16.23
C GLN A 819 21.19 -17.15 15.19
N SER A 820 20.60 -16.17 14.48
CA SER A 820 19.59 -16.42 13.46
C SER A 820 19.74 -15.54 12.21
N SER A 821 20.83 -14.78 12.11
CA SER A 821 21.14 -13.92 10.97
C SER A 821 22.30 -14.46 10.15
N LEU A 822 22.37 -14.09 8.87
CA LEU A 822 23.62 -14.18 8.12
C LEU A 822 24.60 -13.09 8.59
N PHE A 823 25.86 -13.44 8.77
CA PHE A 823 26.96 -12.51 9.04
C PHE A 823 28.27 -13.08 8.51
N LEU A 824 29.32 -12.27 8.41
CA LEU A 824 30.65 -12.72 8.00
C LEU A 824 31.68 -12.32 9.04
N PHE A 825 32.72 -13.12 9.20
CA PHE A 825 33.90 -12.74 9.96
C PHE A 825 34.91 -12.03 9.06
N GLU A 826 35.43 -10.91 9.52
CA GLU A 826 36.57 -10.20 8.91
C GLU A 826 37.70 -10.10 9.93
N GLU A 827 38.94 -10.34 9.50
CA GLU A 827 40.12 -10.19 10.34
C GLU A 827 40.58 -8.73 10.33
N VAL A 828 40.56 -8.08 11.50
CA VAL A 828 41.00 -6.69 11.68
C VAL A 828 42.06 -6.65 12.76
N GLY A 829 43.31 -6.39 12.37
CA GLY A 829 44.44 -6.31 13.30
C GLY A 829 44.75 -7.63 14.01
N GLY A 830 44.60 -8.77 13.32
CA GLY A 830 44.84 -10.10 13.89
C GLY A 830 43.67 -10.66 14.71
N ILE A 831 42.54 -9.96 14.76
CA ILE A 831 41.36 -10.36 15.54
C ILE A 831 40.17 -10.52 14.58
N TRP A 832 39.54 -11.69 14.63
CA TRP A 832 38.31 -11.95 13.90
C TRP A 832 37.13 -11.23 14.55
N GLN A 833 36.39 -10.49 13.74
CA GLN A 833 35.21 -9.74 14.18
C GLN A 833 34.01 -10.03 13.28
N PRO A 834 32.82 -10.24 13.84
CA PRO A 834 31.61 -10.38 13.05
C PRO A 834 31.25 -9.04 12.39
N LYS A 835 30.82 -9.11 11.14
CA LYS A 835 30.38 -7.99 10.31
C LYS A 835 29.03 -8.31 9.68
N GLU A 836 28.24 -7.26 9.55
CA GLU A 836 26.89 -7.31 9.01
C GLU A 836 26.88 -7.84 7.56
N PHE A 837 26.03 -8.84 7.28
CA PHE A 837 25.90 -9.38 5.94
C PHE A 837 25.26 -8.37 4.96
N SER A 838 25.75 -8.34 3.73
CA SER A 838 25.16 -7.58 2.62
C SER A 838 25.52 -8.21 1.29
N GLY A 839 24.78 -7.86 0.22
CA GLY A 839 25.11 -8.31 -1.13
C GLY A 839 26.54 -7.92 -1.56
N ARG A 840 27.04 -6.75 -1.14
CA ARG A 840 28.42 -6.32 -1.38
C ARG A 840 29.46 -7.19 -0.69
N ARG A 841 29.21 -7.60 0.55
CA ARG A 841 30.15 -8.49 1.26
C ARG A 841 30.11 -9.91 0.74
N LEU A 842 28.92 -10.40 0.36
CA LEU A 842 28.80 -11.67 -0.35
C LEU A 842 29.62 -11.63 -1.65
N GLN A 843 29.47 -10.57 -2.46
CA GLN A 843 30.29 -10.38 -3.65
C GLN A 843 31.79 -10.40 -3.32
N ALA A 844 32.24 -9.59 -2.36
CA ALA A 844 33.66 -9.48 -2.03
C ALA A 844 34.27 -10.82 -1.59
N LEU A 845 33.52 -11.60 -0.81
CA LEU A 845 33.91 -12.96 -0.42
C LEU A 845 34.01 -13.88 -1.65
N LEU A 846 33.00 -13.90 -2.51
CA LEU A 846 33.01 -14.73 -3.72
C LEU A 846 34.12 -14.33 -4.69
N ASP A 847 34.41 -13.04 -4.81
CA ASP A 847 35.53 -12.53 -5.62
C ASP A 847 36.90 -12.94 -5.05
N SER A 848 37.04 -13.06 -3.72
CA SER A 848 38.27 -13.59 -3.11
C SER A 848 38.49 -15.07 -3.38
N LEU A 849 37.42 -15.84 -3.61
CA LEU A 849 37.49 -17.25 -3.98
C LEU A 849 37.71 -17.43 -5.49
N LYS A 850 36.92 -16.72 -6.29
CA LYS A 850 36.99 -16.70 -7.75
C LYS A 850 36.48 -15.37 -8.27
N LEU A 851 37.41 -14.50 -8.67
CA LEU A 851 37.10 -13.19 -9.23
C LEU A 851 36.09 -13.28 -10.37
N GLY A 852 35.02 -12.47 -10.29
CA GLY A 852 33.99 -12.37 -11.33
C GLY A 852 32.91 -13.44 -11.27
N SER A 853 32.97 -14.38 -10.31
CA SER A 853 31.94 -15.41 -10.13
C SER A 853 30.58 -14.84 -9.66
N TRP A 854 30.59 -13.68 -9.02
CA TRP A 854 29.40 -12.96 -8.57
C TRP A 854 29.55 -11.45 -8.80
N PRO A 855 29.50 -11.00 -10.05
CA PRO A 855 30.14 -9.76 -10.47
C PRO A 855 29.40 -8.48 -10.03
N ILE A 856 28.18 -8.61 -9.50
CA ILE A 856 27.44 -7.50 -8.89
C ILE A 856 26.73 -7.94 -7.59
N PRO A 857 26.49 -7.02 -6.64
CA PRO A 857 25.82 -7.36 -5.38
C PRO A 857 24.39 -7.88 -5.52
N ASN A 858 23.70 -7.53 -6.61
CA ASN A 858 22.31 -7.90 -6.89
C ASN A 858 22.18 -9.14 -7.80
N ASN A 859 23.25 -9.92 -8.01
CA ASN A 859 23.28 -10.93 -9.07
C ASN A 859 22.12 -11.95 -9.00
N GLY A 860 21.78 -12.42 -7.80
CA GLY A 860 20.68 -13.38 -7.58
C GLY A 860 19.32 -12.83 -8.05
N ARG A 861 19.11 -11.53 -7.94
CA ARG A 861 17.92 -10.84 -8.43
C ARG A 861 17.85 -10.77 -9.95
N HIS A 862 18.97 -10.50 -10.63
CA HIS A 862 19.02 -10.53 -12.10
C HIS A 862 18.81 -11.94 -12.63
N PHE A 863 19.45 -12.91 -11.98
CA PHE A 863 19.31 -14.32 -12.31
C PHE A 863 17.85 -14.78 -12.18
N LEU A 864 17.21 -14.50 -11.04
CA LEU A 864 15.84 -14.94 -10.82
C LEU A 864 14.86 -14.25 -11.77
N ALA A 865 14.96 -12.92 -11.94
CA ALA A 865 14.07 -12.19 -12.84
C ALA A 865 14.18 -12.71 -14.28
N THR A 866 15.41 -12.87 -14.79
CA THR A 866 15.66 -13.43 -16.13
C THR A 866 15.12 -14.86 -16.26
N THR A 867 15.25 -15.69 -15.23
CA THR A 867 14.72 -17.05 -15.27
C THR A 867 13.19 -17.06 -15.33
N LEU A 868 12.52 -16.33 -14.43
CA LEU A 868 11.06 -16.33 -14.36
C LEU A 868 10.41 -15.73 -15.62
N PHE A 869 10.94 -14.60 -16.13
CA PHE A 869 10.43 -13.99 -17.36
C PHE A 869 10.62 -14.84 -18.62
N ASN A 870 11.40 -15.91 -18.56
CA ASN A 870 11.63 -16.82 -19.68
C ASN A 870 10.96 -18.18 -19.48
N GLU A 871 10.18 -18.36 -18.41
CA GLU A 871 9.43 -19.59 -18.17
C GLU A 871 8.17 -19.66 -19.04
N LYS A 872 8.03 -20.75 -19.81
CA LYS A 872 7.00 -20.88 -20.85
C LYS A 872 5.64 -21.30 -20.32
N GLN A 873 5.60 -21.99 -19.17
CA GLN A 873 4.39 -22.68 -18.73
C GLN A 873 3.47 -21.82 -17.86
N LYS A 874 3.99 -20.94 -16.98
CA LYS A 874 3.19 -20.18 -15.98
C LYS A 874 3.86 -18.87 -15.49
N SER A 875 4.51 -18.11 -16.36
CA SER A 875 5.06 -16.81 -15.95
C SER A 875 3.97 -15.73 -15.97
N PHE A 876 3.40 -15.42 -14.80
CA PHE A 876 2.61 -14.20 -14.61
C PHE A 876 3.54 -13.09 -14.16
N ALA A 877 3.65 -12.03 -14.95
CA ALA A 877 4.49 -10.89 -14.61
C ALA A 877 4.06 -10.22 -13.30
N THR A 878 2.79 -10.32 -12.88
CA THR A 878 2.33 -9.87 -11.55
C THR A 878 2.98 -10.67 -10.41
N VAL A 879 3.12 -11.98 -10.57
CA VAL A 879 3.85 -12.85 -9.61
C VAL A 879 5.32 -12.43 -9.55
N ILE A 880 5.95 -12.20 -10.71
CA ILE A 880 7.35 -11.76 -10.76
C ILE A 880 7.51 -10.39 -10.08
N LYS A 881 6.65 -9.40 -10.36
CA LYS A 881 6.65 -8.09 -9.68
C LYS A 881 6.54 -8.23 -8.17
N THR A 882 5.68 -9.16 -7.72
CA THR A 882 5.45 -9.45 -6.29
C THR A 882 6.72 -9.97 -5.61
N VAL A 883 7.35 -11.00 -6.18
CA VAL A 883 8.61 -11.57 -5.64
C VAL A 883 9.72 -10.53 -5.65
N MET A 884 9.80 -9.74 -6.71
CA MET A 884 10.84 -8.72 -6.83
C MET A 884 10.59 -7.55 -5.87
N GLY A 885 9.36 -7.23 -5.47
CA GLY A 885 9.11 -5.96 -4.78
C GLY A 885 9.11 -4.76 -5.74
N HIS A 886 8.66 -4.98 -6.99
CA HIS A 886 8.59 -4.01 -8.08
C HIS A 886 7.15 -3.60 -8.36
N TRP A 887 6.62 -2.69 -7.55
CA TRP A 887 5.29 -2.13 -7.76
C TRP A 887 5.29 -0.63 -7.50
N GLN A 888 4.40 0.07 -8.18
CA GLN A 888 4.11 1.49 -7.99
C GLN A 888 2.91 1.68 -7.05
N LEU A 889 2.47 2.93 -6.89
CA LEU A 889 1.28 3.27 -6.11
C LEU A 889 0.05 2.56 -6.71
N GLY A 890 -0.69 1.81 -5.89
CA GLY A 890 -1.85 1.03 -6.31
C GLY A 890 -1.55 -0.43 -6.71
N GLU A 891 -0.30 -0.76 -7.07
CA GLU A 891 0.12 -2.10 -7.50
C GLU A 891 0.66 -2.99 -6.35
N SER A 892 0.65 -2.50 -5.11
CA SER A 892 1.18 -3.27 -3.97
C SER A 892 0.39 -4.57 -3.78
N PRO A 893 1.03 -5.76 -3.80
CA PRO A 893 0.35 -7.04 -3.70
C PRO A 893 -0.21 -7.30 -2.31
N TRP A 894 0.27 -6.60 -1.29
CA TRP A 894 -0.17 -6.79 0.10
C TRP A 894 -0.76 -5.51 0.70
N GLY A 895 -1.03 -4.51 -0.14
CA GLY A 895 -1.69 -3.29 0.30
C GLY A 895 -3.05 -3.61 0.93
N PRO A 896 -3.68 -2.68 1.67
CA PRO A 896 -5.01 -2.88 2.28
C PRO A 896 -6.10 -3.17 1.26
N ASP A 897 -5.76 -2.90 0.02
CA ASP A 897 -6.61 -3.14 -1.09
C ASP A 897 -6.17 -4.51 -1.75
N SER A 898 -4.97 -5.07 -1.62
CA SER A 898 -4.50 -6.38 -2.18
C SER A 898 -5.57 -7.48 -2.46
N ALA A 899 -5.73 -7.97 -3.71
CA ALA A 899 -6.43 -9.24 -3.98
C ALA A 899 -5.46 -10.42 -4.26
N MET A 900 -4.15 -10.19 -4.12
CA MET A 900 -3.13 -11.22 -4.30
C MET A 900 -3.26 -12.29 -3.19
N ASP A 901 -3.48 -13.54 -3.60
CA ASP A 901 -3.49 -14.68 -2.69
C ASP A 901 -2.05 -15.24 -2.49
N PRO A 902 -1.54 -15.32 -1.25
CA PRO A 902 -0.27 -15.97 -0.97
C PRO A 902 -0.20 -17.42 -1.46
N TYR A 903 -1.28 -18.20 -1.37
CA TYR A 903 -1.28 -19.58 -1.85
C TYR A 903 -1.06 -19.60 -3.38
N TYR A 904 -1.82 -18.79 -4.13
CA TYR A 904 -1.59 -18.61 -5.56
C TYR A 904 -0.15 -18.19 -5.89
N LEU A 905 0.44 -17.25 -5.14
CA LEU A 905 1.85 -16.86 -5.30
C LEU A 905 2.79 -18.07 -5.20
N ARG A 906 2.61 -18.90 -4.16
CA ARG A 906 3.41 -20.12 -3.96
C ARG A 906 3.24 -21.09 -5.13
N GLU A 907 2.01 -21.43 -5.48
CA GLU A 907 1.75 -22.43 -6.53
C GLU A 907 2.24 -21.96 -7.91
N ALA A 908 2.20 -20.65 -8.18
CA ALA A 908 2.76 -20.07 -9.40
C ALA A 908 4.30 -20.16 -9.44
N LEU A 909 4.97 -20.08 -8.29
CA LEU A 909 6.43 -20.15 -8.18
C LEU A 909 6.98 -21.57 -8.04
N LYS A 910 6.17 -22.51 -7.54
CA LYS A 910 6.58 -23.89 -7.24
C LYS A 910 7.25 -24.56 -8.43
N SER A 911 6.57 -24.66 -9.56
CA SER A 911 7.12 -25.33 -10.75
C SER A 911 8.36 -24.61 -11.33
N PRO A 912 8.38 -23.27 -11.49
CA PRO A 912 9.59 -22.55 -11.86
C PRO A 912 10.76 -22.79 -10.90
N PHE A 913 10.52 -22.81 -9.58
CA PHE A 913 11.56 -23.05 -8.58
C PHE A 913 12.03 -24.49 -8.56
N GLU A 914 11.16 -25.50 -8.68
CA GLU A 914 11.55 -26.91 -8.79
C GLU A 914 12.46 -27.14 -10.02
N LYS A 915 12.15 -26.51 -11.15
CA LYS A 915 13.00 -26.56 -12.35
C LYS A 915 14.31 -25.80 -12.16
N LEU A 916 14.25 -24.64 -11.51
CA LEU A 916 15.42 -23.82 -11.21
C LEU A 916 16.35 -24.47 -10.20
N LEU A 917 15.84 -25.25 -9.25
CA LEU A 917 16.60 -25.85 -8.15
C LEU A 917 16.86 -27.36 -8.35
N GLY A 918 16.23 -27.98 -9.35
CA GLY A 918 16.41 -29.39 -9.67
C GLY A 918 17.71 -29.72 -10.39
N LYS A 919 17.89 -30.99 -10.74
CA LYS A 919 19.12 -31.54 -11.37
C LYS A 919 19.57 -30.83 -12.65
N GLU A 920 18.61 -30.35 -13.46
CA GLU A 920 18.90 -29.62 -14.69
C GLU A 920 19.18 -28.13 -14.43
N GLY A 921 18.62 -27.58 -13.34
CA GLY A 921 18.87 -26.23 -12.82
C GLY A 921 20.02 -26.21 -11.79
N ILE A 922 19.94 -25.36 -10.79
CA ILE A 922 20.94 -25.16 -9.74
C ILE A 922 20.62 -26.06 -8.54
N ASP A 923 21.31 -27.19 -8.45
CA ASP A 923 21.13 -28.16 -7.35
C ASP A 923 21.76 -27.66 -6.03
N PHE A 924 20.91 -27.16 -5.12
CA PHE A 924 21.27 -26.88 -3.73
C PHE A 924 21.14 -28.14 -2.89
N GLN A 925 22.24 -28.87 -2.79
CA GLN A 925 22.31 -30.02 -1.89
C GLN A 925 22.29 -29.56 -0.45
N VAL A 926 21.49 -30.23 0.38
CA VAL A 926 21.53 -30.02 1.83
C VAL A 926 22.85 -30.56 2.35
N ILE A 927 23.67 -29.68 2.89
CA ILE A 927 24.94 -30.02 3.53
C ILE A 927 24.70 -29.98 5.03
N ASP A 928 25.04 -31.05 5.75
CA ASP A 928 25.15 -30.98 7.21
C ASP A 928 26.52 -30.36 7.53
N PHE A 929 26.51 -29.09 7.92
CA PHE A 929 27.69 -28.25 8.10
C PHE A 929 28.49 -28.56 9.39
#